data_AF-A0A158PZT7-F1
#
_entry.id   AF-A0A158PZT7-F1
#
_cell.length_a   1.000
_cell.length_b   1.000
_cell.length_c   1.000
_cell.angle_alpha   90.00
_cell.angle_beta   90.00
_cell.angle_gamma   90.00
#
_symmetry.space_group_name_H-M   'P 1'
#
loop_
_entity.id
_entity.type
_entity.pdbx_description
1 polymer ?
#
loop_
_entity_poly.entity_id
_entity_poly.type
_entity_poly.pdbx_seq_one_letter_code
_entity_poly.pdbx_strand_id
1 'polypeptide(L)'
;MNDYAAVRWDRLFHVEQGIVLPDSLNLKLLAVESIAMVAVSGVEDEAGTSSGRDVLLALQKYQAKRKQIEEEEARRRREGLLSDEEDTSMDDVFIPARLRKKEKMHRRALLKQVLHAKGGAPDVDTEQEDLEFFERKRRKKEEERKAEEAKKSLLEKHNELLEAEVGDKDSEKKKREEEQKLLESVAPGTALMAVAEIAKGVRYDESIKTSWHPPRHILAVSDEEHATIRRKKGILVDGENVPPPIGSFIEMKFPPPVIKALRDKKIICPTVIQMQGIPVALSGRDMIGIASTGSGKTLTFALPLIMFCLEQEVSLPFRHGEGPYGLIIVPSRELAKQIHDVIEKLFENICDGTKFPRLRVGLCIGGLPISEQARVFERGVHVCVATPGRLSDLLSKKIFNLQVCRYLVLDEADRMLDMGFEEEIRTIFSFFKGQRQTLLFSATMPRKIQNFARSALVRAVIVNVGRAGAASLNVIQEIEYVRADEKLTRILDCLQKTAPRVLIFAEKKSDVDNIYEYLLVKGVDVASLHGGKDQKDRHTGVDAFRRGEKDVLVATDVASKGLDFENIQHVINFDMPEDIENYVHRIGRTGRSGRKGMATTFINRRADISVLQDLRALLLEAGQELPLFLRDMGGPELEQPNDSANADDKGCAYCSGLGHRITNCPKLENVQTKTAAYLSRPDYGGEEI
;
A
#
# COMPACT_ATOMS: atom_id res chain seq x y z
N MET A 1 54.55 9.49 -30.95
CA MET A 1 55.12 10.27 -32.07
C MET A 1 53.96 10.87 -32.84
N ASN A 2 54.05 12.18 -33.07
CA ASN A 2 53.39 13.03 -34.06
C ASN A 2 51.86 13.21 -34.06
N ASP A 3 51.53 14.50 -34.00
CA ASP A 3 50.29 15.21 -34.33
C ASP A 3 49.95 15.23 -35.85
N TYR A 4 48.92 16.03 -36.15
CA TYR A 4 48.46 16.57 -37.45
C TYR A 4 47.64 15.63 -38.34
N ALA A 5 46.75 16.12 -39.22
CA ALA A 5 45.83 17.27 -39.21
C ALA A 5 45.00 17.20 -40.52
N ALA A 6 43.76 17.69 -40.50
CA ALA A 6 42.93 18.18 -41.62
C ALA A 6 43.02 17.53 -43.04
N VAL A 7 41.88 17.29 -43.69
CA VAL A 7 41.63 17.76 -45.07
C VAL A 7 40.12 17.97 -45.27
N ARG A 8 39.79 19.07 -45.95
CA ARG A 8 38.45 19.50 -46.40
C ARG A 8 38.45 19.47 -47.93
N TRP A 9 37.35 19.11 -48.57
CA TRP A 9 37.19 19.26 -50.03
C TRP A 9 36.03 20.19 -50.40
N ASP A 10 36.36 21.16 -51.26
CA ASP A 10 35.47 22.05 -52.00
C ASP A 10 35.18 21.41 -53.41
N ARG A 11 34.37 21.91 -54.36
CA ARG A 11 33.69 23.21 -54.59
C ARG A 11 32.56 23.03 -55.66
N LEU A 12 31.97 24.17 -56.07
CA LEU A 12 31.29 24.46 -57.37
C LEU A 12 29.77 24.21 -57.50
N PHE A 13 29.00 24.96 -58.30
CA PHE A 13 28.83 26.41 -58.66
C PHE A 13 27.83 26.52 -59.84
N HIS A 14 27.25 27.72 -60.08
CA HIS A 14 26.33 28.16 -61.18
C HIS A 14 24.82 28.14 -60.85
N VAL A 15 24.04 29.26 -60.77
CA VAL A 15 24.12 30.68 -61.25
C VAL A 15 23.87 30.76 -62.78
N GLU A 16 22.89 31.48 -63.37
CA GLU A 16 21.99 32.57 -62.92
C GLU A 16 20.75 32.80 -63.87
N GLN A 17 19.95 33.84 -63.59
CA GLN A 17 18.87 34.49 -64.40
C GLN A 17 17.50 33.76 -64.47
N GLY A 18 16.33 34.40 -64.36
CA GLY A 18 16.02 35.81 -64.03
C GLY A 18 14.78 36.34 -64.79
N ILE A 19 13.76 36.86 -64.08
CA ILE A 19 12.74 37.86 -64.52
C ILE A 19 11.86 38.23 -63.30
N VAL A 20 11.51 39.51 -63.15
CA VAL A 20 10.74 40.09 -62.04
C VAL A 20 9.47 40.77 -62.58
N LEU A 21 8.30 40.56 -61.95
CA LEU A 21 7.12 41.45 -61.96
C LEU A 21 6.27 41.18 -60.67
N PRO A 22 5.39 42.11 -60.21
CA PRO A 22 5.31 42.42 -58.77
C PRO A 22 3.88 42.42 -58.13
N ASP A 23 3.86 42.78 -56.84
CA ASP A 23 2.80 43.44 -56.05
C ASP A 23 1.33 42.97 -56.11
N SER A 24 0.84 42.40 -55.00
CA SER A 24 -0.59 42.41 -54.65
C SER A 24 -0.95 42.33 -53.15
N LEU A 25 0.02 42.12 -52.23
CA LEU A 25 -0.27 42.03 -50.79
C LEU A 25 -0.24 43.37 -50.04
N ASN A 26 0.63 44.31 -50.41
CA ASN A 26 0.81 45.55 -49.65
C ASN A 26 -0.40 46.50 -49.67
N LEU A 27 -1.23 46.49 -50.73
CA LEU A 27 -2.48 47.26 -50.73
C LEU A 27 -3.52 46.76 -49.70
N LYS A 28 -3.43 45.51 -49.23
CA LYS A 28 -4.41 44.96 -48.28
C LYS A 28 -4.09 45.28 -46.82
N LEU A 29 -2.83 45.51 -46.44
CA LEU A 29 -2.50 45.97 -45.09
C LEU A 29 -2.80 47.47 -44.91
N LEU A 30 -2.38 48.31 -45.85
CA LEU A 30 -2.62 49.77 -45.79
C LEU A 30 -4.11 50.13 -45.77
N ALA A 31 -4.96 49.33 -46.45
CA ALA A 31 -6.41 49.48 -46.38
C ALA A 31 -6.96 49.20 -44.96
N VAL A 32 -6.40 48.23 -44.23
CA VAL A 32 -6.87 47.86 -42.89
C VAL A 32 -6.45 48.88 -41.83
N GLU A 33 -5.25 49.45 -41.93
CA GLU A 33 -4.84 50.55 -41.04
C GLU A 33 -5.63 51.84 -41.30
N SER A 34 -5.93 52.14 -42.57
CA SER A 34 -6.80 53.26 -42.94
C SER A 34 -8.22 53.11 -42.39
N ILE A 35 -8.81 51.91 -42.48
CA ILE A 35 -10.13 51.62 -41.89
C ILE A 35 -10.11 51.73 -40.36
N ALA A 36 -9.01 51.34 -39.71
CA ALA A 36 -8.85 51.48 -38.27
C ALA A 36 -8.74 52.94 -37.81
N MET A 37 -8.03 53.81 -38.55
CA MET A 37 -7.98 55.25 -38.24
C MET A 37 -9.32 55.97 -38.52
N VAL A 38 -10.00 55.65 -39.62
CA VAL A 38 -11.34 56.23 -39.92
C VAL A 38 -12.37 55.85 -38.84
N ALA A 39 -12.23 54.67 -38.22
CA ALA A 39 -13.03 54.27 -37.06
C ALA A 39 -12.71 55.06 -35.77
N VAL A 40 -11.56 55.73 -35.66
CA VAL A 40 -11.25 56.62 -34.52
C VAL A 40 -11.94 57.97 -34.69
N SER A 41 -11.91 58.54 -35.90
CA SER A 41 -12.61 59.82 -36.18
C SER A 41 -14.14 59.72 -36.15
N GLY A 42 -14.71 58.51 -36.26
CA GLY A 42 -16.16 58.29 -36.23
C GLY A 42 -16.77 58.06 -34.84
N VAL A 43 -15.98 58.13 -33.76
CA VAL A 43 -16.44 57.82 -32.38
C VAL A 43 -16.48 59.06 -31.48
N GLU A 44 -15.99 60.22 -31.92
CA GLU A 44 -16.08 61.46 -31.15
C GLU A 44 -17.52 62.04 -31.10
N ASP A 45 -18.38 61.72 -32.08
CA ASP A 45 -19.77 62.22 -32.15
C ASP A 45 -20.81 61.38 -31.37
N GLU A 46 -20.45 60.23 -30.79
CA GLU A 46 -21.34 59.42 -29.92
C GLU A 46 -20.77 59.16 -28.50
N ALA A 47 -20.26 60.21 -27.85
CA ALA A 47 -19.82 60.19 -26.44
C ALA A 47 -20.95 59.97 -25.40
N GLY A 48 -22.11 59.42 -25.80
CA GLY A 48 -23.32 59.27 -24.99
C GLY A 48 -23.68 57.85 -24.55
N THR A 49 -23.17 56.79 -25.19
CA THR A 49 -23.61 55.41 -24.92
C THR A 49 -22.65 54.64 -24.00
N SER A 50 -23.19 53.71 -23.19
CA SER A 50 -22.40 52.89 -22.24
C SER A 50 -21.34 52.04 -22.93
N SER A 51 -21.66 51.50 -24.11
CA SER A 51 -20.76 50.69 -24.95
C SER A 51 -19.44 51.41 -25.28
N GLY A 52 -19.49 52.69 -25.65
CA GLY A 52 -18.30 53.47 -26.01
C GLY A 52 -17.32 53.64 -24.84
N ARG A 53 -17.83 53.77 -23.61
CA ARG A 53 -17.01 53.91 -22.40
C ARG A 53 -16.25 52.63 -22.07
N ASP A 54 -16.87 51.46 -22.25
CA ASP A 54 -16.22 50.17 -22.01
C ASP A 54 -15.11 49.88 -23.02
N VAL A 55 -15.29 50.28 -24.29
CA VAL A 55 -14.24 50.18 -25.32
C VAL A 55 -13.05 51.09 -25.00
N LEU A 56 -13.31 52.33 -24.56
CA LEU A 56 -12.26 53.26 -24.15
C LEU A 56 -11.47 52.73 -22.94
N LEU A 57 -12.17 52.15 -21.95
CA LEU A 57 -11.57 51.55 -20.76
C LEU A 57 -10.72 50.31 -21.09
N ALA A 58 -11.14 49.52 -22.08
CA ALA A 58 -10.38 48.36 -22.57
C ALA A 58 -9.09 48.79 -23.29
N LEU A 59 -9.15 49.84 -24.11
CA LEU A 59 -7.99 50.44 -24.76
C LEU A 59 -6.98 51.01 -23.74
N GLN A 60 -7.44 51.73 -22.73
CA GLN A 60 -6.58 52.23 -21.65
C GLN A 60 -5.90 51.09 -20.88
N LYS A 61 -6.63 50.02 -20.53
CA LYS A 61 -6.06 48.83 -19.89
C LYS A 61 -5.03 48.12 -20.76
N TYR A 62 -5.25 48.05 -22.07
CA TYR A 62 -4.28 47.48 -23.02
C TYR A 62 -3.00 48.32 -23.12
N GLN A 63 -3.13 49.63 -23.25
CA GLN A 63 -1.97 50.56 -23.30
C GLN A 63 -1.16 50.52 -22.00
N ALA A 64 -1.82 50.55 -20.84
CA ALA A 64 -1.15 50.45 -19.54
C ALA A 64 -0.37 49.13 -19.39
N LYS A 65 -0.96 48.01 -19.82
CA LYS A 65 -0.33 46.69 -19.74
C LYS A 65 0.84 46.54 -20.72
N ARG A 66 0.76 47.13 -21.91
CA ARG A 66 1.87 47.17 -22.87
C ARG A 66 3.05 47.96 -22.31
N LYS A 67 2.78 49.10 -21.68
CA LYS A 67 3.82 49.94 -21.05
C LYS A 67 4.54 49.23 -19.90
N GLN A 68 3.82 48.45 -19.09
CA GLN A 68 4.43 47.61 -18.05
C GLN A 68 5.38 46.54 -18.64
N ILE A 69 5.04 45.94 -19.79
CA ILE A 69 5.90 44.96 -20.46
C ILE A 69 7.16 45.63 -21.02
N GLU A 70 7.04 46.80 -21.65
CA GLU A 70 8.18 47.59 -22.14
C GLU A 70 9.10 48.05 -20.98
N GLU A 71 8.53 48.44 -19.83
CA GLU A 71 9.29 48.78 -18.61
C GLU A 71 10.00 47.55 -18.00
N GLU A 72 9.37 46.37 -18.01
CA GLU A 72 9.96 45.11 -17.54
C GLU A 72 11.10 44.64 -18.46
N GLU A 73 10.93 44.69 -19.79
CA GLU A 73 11.98 44.39 -20.76
C GLU A 73 13.16 45.37 -20.65
N ALA A 74 12.89 46.66 -20.48
CA ALA A 74 13.92 47.68 -20.25
C ALA A 74 14.64 47.51 -18.90
N ARG A 75 14.00 46.88 -17.89
CA ARG A 75 14.64 46.50 -16.63
C ARG A 75 15.55 45.29 -16.83
N ARG A 76 15.08 44.26 -17.54
CA ARG A 76 15.85 43.01 -17.78
C ARG A 76 17.06 43.22 -18.71
N ARG A 77 16.99 44.17 -19.65
CA ARG A 77 18.18 44.66 -20.38
C ARG A 77 19.19 45.34 -19.44
N ARG A 78 18.73 46.21 -18.53
CA ARG A 78 19.60 46.86 -17.52
C ARG A 78 20.20 45.88 -16.49
N GLU A 79 19.52 44.78 -16.21
CA GLU A 79 20.00 43.70 -15.33
C GLU A 79 20.96 42.72 -16.04
N GLY A 80 21.33 42.95 -17.31
CA GLY A 80 22.31 42.14 -18.04
C GLY A 80 21.85 40.72 -18.39
N LEU A 81 20.54 40.44 -18.30
CA LEU A 81 19.94 39.13 -18.56
C LEU A 81 19.59 38.88 -20.04
N LEU A 82 19.98 39.82 -20.91
CA LEU A 82 19.86 39.79 -22.37
C LEU A 82 21.18 40.33 -22.92
N SER A 83 21.86 39.56 -23.77
CA SER A 83 23.13 39.96 -24.39
C SER A 83 22.89 40.69 -25.71
N ASP A 84 23.39 41.91 -25.81
CA ASP A 84 23.41 42.68 -27.07
C ASP A 84 24.63 42.28 -27.91
N GLU A 85 24.46 41.41 -28.92
CA GLU A 85 25.22 41.44 -30.19
C GLU A 85 24.63 40.43 -31.21
N GLU A 86 24.59 40.86 -32.49
CA GLU A 86 24.09 40.18 -33.71
C GLU A 86 22.62 40.39 -34.15
N ASP A 87 22.35 41.59 -34.66
CA ASP A 87 21.19 41.91 -35.53
C ASP A 87 21.52 41.60 -37.01
N THR A 88 20.89 40.59 -37.64
CA THR A 88 20.36 40.67 -39.03
C THR A 88 19.61 39.40 -39.52
N SER A 89 18.38 39.21 -39.04
CA SER A 89 17.21 38.98 -39.91
C SER A 89 15.93 38.96 -39.07
N MET A 90 14.95 39.80 -39.39
CA MET A 90 13.62 39.69 -38.78
C MET A 90 12.88 38.49 -39.36
N ASP A 91 12.89 37.36 -38.66
CA ASP A 91 11.76 36.41 -38.57
C ASP A 91 12.03 35.37 -37.47
N ASP A 92 10.98 34.66 -37.03
CA ASP A 92 11.01 33.56 -36.05
C ASP A 92 11.37 33.86 -34.56
N VAL A 93 10.63 34.79 -33.94
CA VAL A 93 10.40 34.72 -32.48
C VAL A 93 9.51 33.52 -32.15
N PHE A 94 10.06 32.50 -31.48
CA PHE A 94 9.30 31.33 -31.01
C PHE A 94 8.27 31.70 -29.92
N ILE A 95 7.01 31.83 -30.32
CA ILE A 95 5.88 32.01 -29.38
C ILE A 95 5.35 30.62 -28.95
N PRO A 96 5.41 30.26 -27.64
CA PRO A 96 4.91 28.97 -27.16
C PRO A 96 3.47 28.68 -27.58
N ALA A 97 3.21 27.45 -28.06
CA ALA A 97 1.93 27.08 -28.67
C ALA A 97 0.69 27.34 -27.77
N ARG A 98 0.85 27.30 -26.44
CA ARG A 98 -0.18 27.67 -25.45
C ARG A 98 -0.59 29.15 -25.55
N LEU A 99 0.36 30.07 -25.76
CA LEU A 99 0.11 31.51 -25.91
C LEU A 99 -0.59 31.80 -27.25
N ARG A 100 -0.08 31.27 -28.36
CA ARG A 100 -0.75 31.33 -29.68
C ARG A 100 -2.21 30.81 -29.62
N LYS A 101 -2.49 29.72 -28.88
CA LYS A 101 -3.86 29.24 -28.66
C LYS A 101 -4.72 30.22 -27.85
N LYS A 102 -4.19 30.78 -26.76
CA LYS A 102 -4.91 31.74 -25.89
C LYS A 102 -5.27 33.02 -26.63
N GLU A 103 -4.30 33.59 -27.35
CA GLU A 103 -4.46 34.80 -28.14
C GLU A 103 -5.44 34.61 -29.31
N LYS A 104 -5.34 33.50 -30.04
CA LYS A 104 -6.26 33.17 -31.14
C LYS A 104 -7.69 32.90 -30.66
N MET A 105 -7.87 32.35 -29.45
CA MET A 105 -9.19 32.27 -28.79
C MET A 105 -9.72 33.65 -28.39
N HIS A 106 -8.88 34.49 -27.79
CA HIS A 106 -9.31 35.81 -27.32
C HIS A 106 -9.65 36.75 -28.49
N ARG A 107 -8.87 36.74 -29.57
CA ARG A 107 -9.15 37.48 -30.81
C ARG A 107 -10.43 36.98 -31.51
N ARG A 108 -10.74 35.67 -31.45
CA ARG A 108 -12.05 35.13 -31.91
C ARG A 108 -13.21 35.58 -31.02
N ALA A 109 -13.03 35.67 -29.71
CA ALA A 109 -14.06 36.15 -28.79
C ALA A 109 -14.38 37.63 -29.06
N LEU A 110 -13.36 38.48 -29.24
CA LEU A 110 -13.53 39.89 -29.61
C LEU A 110 -14.26 40.05 -30.94
N LEU A 111 -13.88 39.28 -31.98
CA LEU A 111 -14.56 39.33 -33.27
C LEU A 111 -16.05 38.97 -33.15
N LYS A 112 -16.39 38.00 -32.29
CA LYS A 112 -17.78 37.59 -32.03
C LYS A 112 -18.59 38.70 -31.35
N GLN A 113 -17.98 39.45 -30.43
CA GLN A 113 -18.63 40.61 -29.81
C GLN A 113 -18.84 41.77 -30.80
N VAL A 114 -17.86 42.05 -31.67
CA VAL A 114 -17.98 43.11 -32.69
C VAL A 114 -19.06 42.78 -33.73
N LEU A 115 -19.20 41.51 -34.11
CA LEU A 115 -20.27 41.05 -35.01
C LEU A 115 -21.67 41.21 -34.39
N HIS A 116 -21.83 40.97 -33.09
CA HIS A 116 -23.10 41.25 -32.39
C HIS A 116 -23.38 42.74 -32.15
N ALA A 117 -22.36 43.61 -32.19
CA ALA A 117 -22.51 45.04 -31.94
C ALA A 117 -22.98 45.85 -33.17
N LYS A 118 -22.78 45.35 -34.40
CA LYS A 118 -23.38 45.91 -35.62
C LYS A 118 -24.70 45.21 -35.91
N GLY A 119 -25.78 45.76 -35.36
CA GLY A 119 -27.12 45.18 -35.41
C GLY A 119 -27.69 45.00 -36.81
N GLY A 120 -27.44 43.85 -37.42
CA GLY A 120 -28.23 43.27 -38.50
C GLY A 120 -28.81 41.95 -38.05
N ALA A 121 -30.14 41.79 -38.11
CA ALA A 121 -30.78 40.51 -37.84
C ALA A 121 -30.49 39.54 -39.01
N PRO A 122 -30.01 38.30 -38.74
CA PRO A 122 -29.87 37.29 -39.80
C PRO A 122 -31.20 36.58 -40.04
N ASP A 123 -31.60 36.47 -41.31
CA ASP A 123 -32.65 35.55 -41.73
C ASP A 123 -32.20 34.08 -41.57
N VAL A 124 -33.16 33.24 -41.21
CA VAL A 124 -32.94 31.86 -40.70
C VAL A 124 -32.32 30.91 -41.73
N ASP A 125 -32.39 31.24 -43.03
CA ASP A 125 -31.93 30.36 -44.12
C ASP A 125 -30.39 30.32 -44.30
N THR A 126 -29.63 31.23 -43.68
CA THR A 126 -28.15 31.26 -43.84
C THR A 126 -27.38 30.32 -42.90
N GLU A 127 -27.96 29.89 -41.77
CA GLU A 127 -27.24 28.99 -40.83
C GLU A 127 -27.07 27.56 -41.37
N GLN A 128 -27.96 27.10 -42.27
CA GLN A 128 -27.88 25.74 -42.84
C GLN A 128 -26.75 25.60 -43.86
N GLU A 129 -26.56 26.58 -44.76
CA GLU A 129 -25.48 26.55 -45.75
C GLU A 129 -24.09 26.59 -45.11
N ASP A 130 -23.91 27.38 -44.04
CA ASP A 130 -22.66 27.45 -43.28
C ASP A 130 -22.35 26.12 -42.56
N LEU A 131 -23.36 25.46 -41.98
CA LEU A 131 -23.20 24.16 -41.32
C LEU A 131 -22.76 23.06 -42.32
N GLU A 132 -23.42 22.96 -43.47
CA GLU A 132 -23.03 22.00 -44.51
C GLU A 132 -21.61 22.25 -45.03
N PHE A 133 -21.21 23.52 -45.19
CA PHE A 133 -19.86 23.89 -45.60
C PHE A 133 -18.80 23.44 -44.58
N PHE A 134 -19.05 23.62 -43.27
CA PHE A 134 -18.14 23.17 -42.22
C PHE A 134 -18.04 21.65 -42.10
N GLU A 135 -19.15 20.91 -42.25
CA GLU A 135 -19.14 19.45 -42.23
C GLU A 135 -18.39 18.86 -43.43
N ARG A 136 -18.63 19.38 -44.64
CA ARG A 136 -17.93 18.96 -45.87
C ARG A 136 -16.42 19.20 -45.76
N LYS A 137 -16.01 20.30 -45.11
CA LYS A 137 -14.61 20.61 -44.82
C LYS A 137 -13.98 19.73 -43.74
N ARG A 138 -14.77 19.26 -42.75
CA ARG A 138 -14.31 18.24 -41.77
C ARG A 138 -14.09 16.89 -42.45
N ARG A 139 -15.06 16.40 -43.24
CA ARG A 139 -14.93 15.13 -43.97
C ARG A 139 -13.70 15.12 -44.87
N LYS A 140 -13.50 16.16 -45.68
CA LYS A 140 -12.32 16.24 -46.56
C LYS A 140 -11.00 16.18 -45.80
N LYS A 141 -10.90 16.87 -44.65
CA LYS A 141 -9.70 16.77 -43.78
C LYS A 141 -9.50 15.41 -43.15
N GLU A 142 -10.57 14.69 -42.86
CA GLU A 142 -10.51 13.34 -42.29
C GLU A 142 -10.11 12.31 -43.35
N GLU A 143 -10.58 12.47 -44.58
CA GLU A 143 -10.16 11.70 -45.76
C GLU A 143 -8.70 11.97 -46.13
N GLU A 144 -8.27 13.24 -46.13
CA GLU A 144 -6.85 13.62 -46.30
C GLU A 144 -5.97 12.95 -45.26
N ARG A 145 -6.34 12.99 -43.97
CA ARG A 145 -5.60 12.33 -42.89
C ARG A 145 -5.56 10.81 -43.05
N LYS A 146 -6.69 10.16 -43.39
CA LYS A 146 -6.75 8.71 -43.63
C LYS A 146 -5.92 8.29 -44.84
N ALA A 147 -5.86 9.11 -45.89
CA ALA A 147 -5.02 8.86 -47.06
C ALA A 147 -3.52 9.02 -46.77
N GLU A 148 -3.16 9.93 -45.86
CA GLU A 148 -1.78 10.11 -45.37
C GLU A 148 -1.35 8.94 -44.46
N GLU A 149 -2.24 8.51 -43.56
CA GLU A 149 -2.07 7.38 -42.64
C GLU A 149 -2.03 6.01 -43.37
N ALA A 150 -2.63 5.92 -44.56
CA ALA A 150 -2.53 4.78 -45.48
C ALA A 150 -1.24 4.77 -46.31
N LYS A 151 -0.54 5.90 -46.47
CA LYS A 151 0.73 6.01 -47.22
C LYS A 151 1.97 5.69 -46.38
N LYS A 152 1.88 5.78 -45.04
CA LYS A 152 2.97 5.40 -44.13
C LYS A 152 3.37 3.93 -44.31
N SER A 153 4.67 3.69 -44.45
CA SER A 153 5.28 2.37 -44.58
C SER A 153 5.08 1.51 -43.32
N LEU A 154 5.04 0.18 -43.49
CA LEU A 154 5.02 -0.76 -42.36
C LEU A 154 6.25 -0.60 -41.45
N LEU A 155 7.40 -0.18 -42.00
CA LEU A 155 8.61 0.14 -41.23
C LEU A 155 8.46 1.42 -40.39
N GLU A 156 7.80 2.46 -40.92
CA GLU A 156 7.54 3.68 -40.15
C GLU A 156 6.58 3.40 -39.00
N LYS A 157 5.51 2.62 -39.24
CA LYS A 157 4.58 2.20 -38.19
C LYS A 157 5.24 1.35 -37.11
N HIS A 158 6.21 0.51 -37.47
CA HIS A 158 6.98 -0.28 -36.50
C HIS A 158 7.92 0.61 -35.66
N ASN A 159 8.61 1.57 -36.29
CA ASN A 159 9.47 2.51 -35.57
C ASN A 159 8.67 3.44 -34.65
N GLU A 160 7.51 3.97 -35.08
CA GLU A 160 6.63 4.79 -34.24
C GLU A 160 6.13 4.03 -32.99
N LEU A 161 5.88 2.71 -33.12
CA LEU A 161 5.51 1.86 -31.97
C LEU A 161 6.70 1.60 -31.03
N LEU A 162 7.91 1.37 -31.56
CA LEU A 162 9.12 1.22 -30.76
C LEU A 162 9.48 2.50 -30.01
N GLU A 163 9.37 3.67 -30.66
CA GLU A 163 9.61 4.97 -30.04
C GLU A 163 8.57 5.27 -28.94
N ALA A 164 7.31 4.89 -29.15
CA ALA A 164 6.27 4.98 -28.12
C ALA A 164 6.56 4.09 -26.90
N GLU A 165 6.95 2.82 -27.12
CA GLU A 165 7.33 1.91 -26.04
C GLU A 165 8.57 2.37 -25.25
N VAL A 166 9.56 2.95 -25.92
CA VAL A 166 10.78 3.47 -25.27
C VAL A 166 10.46 4.73 -24.48
N GLY A 167 9.65 5.65 -25.04
CA GLY A 167 9.22 6.86 -24.36
C GLY A 167 8.41 6.60 -23.08
N ASP A 168 7.55 5.57 -23.09
CA ASP A 168 6.76 5.22 -21.90
C ASP A 168 7.62 4.60 -20.79
N LYS A 169 8.58 3.72 -21.15
CA LYS A 169 9.55 3.12 -20.22
C LYS A 169 10.44 4.16 -19.54
N ASP A 170 10.90 5.19 -20.26
CA ASP A 170 11.64 6.31 -19.66
C ASP A 170 10.75 7.20 -18.78
N SER A 171 9.45 7.32 -19.10
CA SER A 171 8.47 8.02 -18.26
C SER A 171 8.23 7.31 -16.93
N GLU A 172 8.08 5.98 -16.95
CA GLU A 172 7.97 5.17 -15.73
C GLU A 172 9.23 5.26 -14.88
N LYS A 173 10.41 5.18 -15.50
CA LYS A 173 11.69 5.20 -14.80
C LYS A 173 11.88 6.50 -14.01
N LYS A 174 11.60 7.66 -14.63
CA LYS A 174 11.66 8.96 -13.92
C LYS A 174 10.68 9.04 -12.76
N LYS A 175 9.43 8.56 -12.94
CA LYS A 175 8.44 8.49 -11.85
C LYS A 175 8.95 7.63 -10.68
N ARG A 176 9.54 6.46 -10.97
CA ARG A 176 10.13 5.57 -9.94
C ARG A 176 11.30 6.24 -9.19
N GLU A 177 12.17 6.96 -9.88
CA GLU A 177 13.28 7.71 -9.26
C GLU A 177 12.79 8.86 -8.36
N GLU A 178 11.70 9.54 -8.73
CA GLU A 178 11.06 10.57 -7.89
C GLU A 178 10.35 9.97 -6.67
N GLU A 179 9.58 8.88 -6.84
CA GLU A 179 8.95 8.15 -5.75
C GLU A 179 9.97 7.59 -4.74
N GLN A 180 11.14 7.14 -5.22
CA GLN A 180 12.22 6.64 -4.36
C GLN A 180 12.85 7.77 -3.54
N LYS A 181 13.15 8.93 -4.13
CA LYS A 181 13.71 10.09 -3.41
C LYS A 181 12.75 10.63 -2.34
N LEU A 182 11.44 10.67 -2.64
CA LEU A 182 10.41 11.05 -1.66
C LEU A 182 10.32 10.05 -0.49
N LEU A 183 10.57 8.76 -0.74
CA LEU A 183 10.58 7.75 0.31
C LEU A 183 11.84 7.82 1.18
N GLU A 184 13.01 8.04 0.57
CA GLU A 184 14.29 8.18 1.28
C GLU A 184 14.32 9.39 2.22
N SER A 185 13.68 10.51 1.85
CA SER A 185 13.59 11.69 2.73
C SER A 185 12.68 11.51 3.95
N VAL A 186 11.90 10.43 4.00
CA VAL A 186 10.89 10.13 5.03
C VAL A 186 11.25 8.91 5.89
N ALA A 187 12.19 8.08 5.45
CA ALA A 187 12.58 6.86 6.17
C ALA A 187 13.47 7.15 7.40
N PRO A 188 13.14 6.64 8.60
CA PRO A 188 14.02 6.76 9.76
C PRO A 188 15.31 5.93 9.55
N GLY A 189 16.46 6.60 9.52
CA GLY A 189 17.73 6.09 8.99
C GLY A 189 18.55 5.15 9.88
N THR A 190 17.95 4.25 10.66
CA THR A 190 18.68 3.44 11.66
C THR A 190 18.49 1.93 11.47
N ALA A 191 19.48 1.26 10.86
CA ALA A 191 19.45 -0.18 10.58
C ALA A 191 19.37 -1.05 11.85
N LEU A 192 18.46 -2.04 11.88
CA LEU A 192 18.10 -2.87 13.04
C LEU A 192 19.14 -3.93 13.48
N MET A 193 20.39 -3.83 13.01
CA MET A 193 21.47 -4.70 13.50
C MET A 193 21.70 -4.48 15.00
N ALA A 194 22.09 -5.55 15.72
CA ALA A 194 22.42 -5.42 17.13
C ALA A 194 23.65 -4.52 17.29
N VAL A 195 23.67 -3.65 18.31
CA VAL A 195 24.82 -2.76 18.59
C VAL A 195 26.14 -3.55 18.71
N ALA A 196 26.07 -4.78 19.22
CA ALA A 196 27.21 -5.69 19.30
C ALA A 196 27.63 -6.34 17.96
N GLU A 197 26.74 -6.46 16.98
CA GLU A 197 27.05 -6.94 15.62
C GLU A 197 27.67 -5.80 14.80
N ILE A 198 27.10 -4.59 14.89
CA ILE A 198 27.64 -3.35 14.31
C ILE A 198 29.07 -3.10 14.84
N ALA A 199 29.25 -3.12 16.17
CA ALA A 199 30.55 -2.89 16.81
C ALA A 199 31.61 -3.97 16.50
N LYS A 200 31.21 -5.14 15.99
CA LYS A 200 32.11 -6.21 15.56
C LYS A 200 32.26 -6.34 14.04
N GLY A 201 31.53 -5.53 13.26
CA GLY A 201 31.49 -5.63 11.80
C GLY A 201 30.95 -6.97 11.27
N VAL A 202 30.17 -7.71 12.07
CA VAL A 202 29.68 -9.04 11.68
C VAL A 202 28.44 -8.89 10.82
N ARG A 203 28.56 -9.26 9.54
CA ARG A 203 27.44 -9.46 8.61
C ARG A 203 27.27 -10.96 8.36
N TYR A 204 26.03 -11.44 8.46
CA TYR A 204 25.69 -12.82 8.09
C TYR A 204 25.15 -12.81 6.66
N ASP A 205 25.81 -13.54 5.75
CA ASP A 205 25.45 -13.61 4.31
C ASP A 205 24.99 -15.02 3.87
N GLU A 206 25.19 -16.04 4.70
CA GLU A 206 24.64 -17.40 4.54
C GLU A 206 23.51 -17.65 5.53
N SER A 207 22.61 -18.59 5.24
CA SER A 207 21.56 -19.03 6.18
C SER A 207 22.08 -20.08 7.17
N ILE A 208 21.34 -20.34 8.25
CA ILE A 208 21.65 -21.44 9.16
C ILE A 208 21.58 -22.77 8.39
N LYS A 209 22.60 -23.61 8.57
CA LYS A 209 22.67 -24.95 8.00
C LYS A 209 21.96 -25.92 8.95
N THR A 210 21.03 -26.70 8.41
CA THR A 210 20.19 -27.65 9.15
C THR A 210 20.49 -29.09 8.70
N SER A 211 20.12 -30.08 9.50
CA SER A 211 20.20 -31.50 9.14
C SER A 211 19.11 -31.91 8.12
N TRP A 212 18.04 -31.13 8.01
CA TRP A 212 16.89 -31.44 7.18
C TRP A 212 17.13 -31.20 5.69
N HIS A 213 16.70 -32.15 4.88
CA HIS A 213 16.73 -32.10 3.42
C HIS A 213 15.41 -32.65 2.88
N PRO A 214 14.86 -32.14 1.76
CA PRO A 214 13.66 -32.72 1.14
C PRO A 214 13.85 -34.21 0.75
N PRO A 215 12.77 -34.97 0.52
CA PRO A 215 12.86 -36.32 -0.05
C PRO A 215 13.47 -36.31 -1.45
N ARG A 216 14.27 -37.33 -1.79
CA ARG A 216 14.93 -37.44 -3.10
C ARG A 216 13.96 -37.43 -4.29
N HIS A 217 12.77 -38.02 -4.14
CA HIS A 217 11.76 -38.03 -5.19
C HIS A 217 11.14 -36.64 -5.42
N ILE A 218 11.10 -35.76 -4.41
CA ILE A 218 10.65 -34.38 -4.57
C ILE A 218 11.77 -33.55 -5.23
N LEU A 219 13.04 -33.78 -4.88
CA LEU A 219 14.19 -33.13 -5.53
C LEU A 219 14.45 -33.58 -6.98
N ALA A 220 13.85 -34.69 -7.41
CA ALA A 220 13.98 -35.21 -8.78
C ALA A 220 12.90 -34.64 -9.73
N VAL A 221 11.91 -33.93 -9.19
CA VAL A 221 10.88 -33.20 -9.95
C VAL A 221 11.49 -31.91 -10.52
N SER A 222 11.04 -31.48 -11.70
CA SER A 222 11.56 -30.26 -12.32
C SER A 222 11.06 -28.99 -11.63
N ASP A 223 11.85 -27.91 -11.70
CA ASP A 223 11.45 -26.61 -11.20
C ASP A 223 10.18 -26.06 -11.88
N GLU A 224 9.94 -26.44 -13.15
CA GLU A 224 8.71 -26.12 -13.88
C GLU A 224 7.47 -26.81 -13.30
N GLU A 225 7.59 -28.07 -12.88
CA GLU A 225 6.50 -28.80 -12.23
C GLU A 225 6.27 -28.24 -10.81
N HIS A 226 7.33 -27.90 -10.07
CA HIS A 226 7.20 -27.16 -8.81
C HIS A 226 6.54 -25.78 -8.99
N ALA A 227 6.89 -25.02 -10.04
CA ALA A 227 6.24 -23.76 -10.38
C ALA A 227 4.77 -23.97 -10.77
N THR A 228 4.44 -25.07 -11.44
CA THR A 228 3.06 -25.46 -11.78
C THR A 228 2.26 -25.80 -10.52
N ILE A 229 2.83 -26.51 -9.55
CA ILE A 229 2.22 -26.77 -8.24
C ILE A 229 1.96 -25.45 -7.50
N ARG A 230 2.96 -24.55 -7.44
CA ARG A 230 2.83 -23.22 -6.81
C ARG A 230 1.71 -22.41 -7.46
N ARG A 231 1.67 -22.32 -8.78
CA ARG A 231 0.62 -21.63 -9.57
C ARG A 231 -0.77 -22.21 -9.30
N LYS A 232 -0.92 -23.54 -9.36
CA LYS A 232 -2.19 -24.25 -9.09
C LYS A 232 -2.70 -24.06 -7.65
N LYS A 233 -1.80 -23.76 -6.70
CA LYS A 233 -2.13 -23.53 -5.29
C LYS A 233 -2.21 -22.05 -4.90
N GLY A 234 -1.94 -21.11 -5.82
CA GLY A 234 -1.91 -19.67 -5.50
C GLY A 234 -0.78 -19.30 -4.54
N ILE A 235 0.37 -19.98 -4.66
CA ILE A 235 1.60 -19.67 -3.92
C ILE A 235 2.48 -18.80 -4.81
N LEU A 236 2.78 -17.60 -4.35
CA LEU A 236 3.82 -16.74 -4.91
C LEU A 236 5.05 -16.87 -4.01
N VAL A 237 6.22 -17.07 -4.62
CA VAL A 237 7.50 -17.13 -3.91
C VAL A 237 8.48 -16.14 -4.52
N ASP A 238 9.25 -15.47 -3.68
CA ASP A 238 10.38 -14.64 -4.06
C ASP A 238 11.59 -14.97 -3.17
N GLY A 239 12.79 -14.74 -3.69
CA GLY A 239 14.07 -15.10 -3.08
C GLY A 239 14.78 -16.26 -3.76
N GLU A 240 16.07 -16.40 -3.43
CA GLU A 240 16.99 -17.36 -4.06
C GLU A 240 16.84 -18.76 -3.46
N ASN A 241 17.11 -19.83 -4.24
CA ASN A 241 17.20 -21.22 -3.77
C ASN A 241 16.02 -21.67 -2.88
N VAL A 242 14.79 -21.44 -3.34
CA VAL A 242 13.56 -21.74 -2.59
C VAL A 242 13.28 -23.25 -2.57
N PRO A 243 13.20 -23.90 -1.40
CA PRO A 243 12.86 -25.32 -1.30
C PRO A 243 11.53 -25.68 -2.01
N PRO A 244 11.40 -26.92 -2.51
CA PRO A 244 10.18 -27.34 -3.20
C PRO A 244 8.98 -27.39 -2.25
N PRO A 245 7.75 -27.10 -2.72
CA PRO A 245 6.54 -27.23 -1.92
C PRO A 245 6.23 -28.72 -1.67
N ILE A 246 5.90 -29.07 -0.43
CA ILE A 246 5.63 -30.47 -0.02
C ILE A 246 4.15 -30.63 0.35
N GLY A 247 3.50 -31.66 -0.20
CA GLY A 247 2.05 -31.88 -0.07
C GLY A 247 1.62 -32.68 1.17
N SER A 248 2.55 -33.31 1.89
CA SER A 248 2.27 -34.19 3.02
C SER A 248 3.20 -33.94 4.22
N PHE A 249 2.65 -33.93 5.44
CA PHE A 249 3.46 -33.89 6.67
C PHE A 249 4.40 -35.10 6.82
N ILE A 250 4.08 -36.23 6.19
CA ILE A 250 4.92 -37.43 6.18
C ILE A 250 6.15 -37.21 5.29
N GLU A 251 5.95 -36.61 4.11
CA GLU A 251 7.03 -36.24 3.17
C GLU A 251 7.94 -35.13 3.72
N MET A 252 7.42 -34.27 4.60
CA MET A 252 8.22 -33.30 5.37
C MET A 252 9.15 -33.98 6.42
N LYS A 253 9.08 -35.32 6.57
CA LYS A 253 9.92 -36.13 7.48
C LYS A 253 9.72 -35.83 8.97
N PHE A 254 8.52 -35.40 9.38
CA PHE A 254 8.22 -35.25 10.80
C PHE A 254 8.18 -36.61 11.53
N PRO A 255 8.57 -36.68 12.82
CA PRO A 255 8.48 -37.91 13.61
C PRO A 255 7.05 -38.48 13.69
N PRO A 256 6.87 -39.81 13.76
CA PRO A 256 5.54 -40.42 13.87
C PRO A 256 4.65 -39.88 15.00
N PRO A 257 5.15 -39.52 16.20
CA PRO A 257 4.34 -38.88 17.24
C PRO A 257 3.78 -37.51 16.83
N VAL A 258 4.54 -36.70 16.08
CA VAL A 258 4.08 -35.41 15.57
C VAL A 258 2.95 -35.62 14.56
N ILE A 259 3.12 -36.59 13.65
CA ILE A 259 2.10 -36.95 12.66
C ILE A 259 0.83 -37.50 13.35
N LYS A 260 0.97 -38.29 14.41
CA LYS A 260 -0.15 -38.77 15.23
C LYS A 260 -0.87 -37.59 15.90
N ALA A 261 -0.14 -36.71 16.59
CA ALA A 261 -0.71 -35.54 17.27
C ALA A 261 -1.45 -34.59 16.31
N LEU A 262 -1.00 -34.44 15.06
CA LEU A 262 -1.71 -33.72 14.00
C LEU A 262 -3.00 -34.44 13.58
N ARG A 263 -2.94 -35.77 13.38
CA ARG A 263 -4.10 -36.60 13.02
C ARG A 263 -5.17 -36.59 14.11
N ASP A 264 -4.79 -36.65 15.38
CA ASP A 264 -5.70 -36.60 16.53
C ASP A 264 -6.43 -35.24 16.58
N LYS A 265 -5.77 -34.15 16.18
CA LYS A 265 -6.36 -32.82 15.95
C LYS A 265 -7.12 -32.69 14.61
N LYS A 266 -7.32 -33.79 13.87
CA LYS A 266 -7.95 -33.88 12.54
C LYS A 266 -7.24 -33.09 11.43
N ILE A 267 -5.95 -32.80 11.62
CA ILE A 267 -5.10 -32.10 10.64
C ILE A 267 -4.38 -33.17 9.78
N ILE A 268 -4.97 -33.48 8.62
CA ILE A 268 -4.51 -34.57 7.75
C ILE A 268 -3.52 -34.07 6.69
N CYS A 269 -3.81 -32.92 6.07
CA CYS A 269 -3.01 -32.34 4.99
C CYS A 269 -2.55 -30.91 5.36
N PRO A 270 -1.35 -30.48 4.93
CA PRO A 270 -0.87 -29.12 5.14
C PRO A 270 -1.73 -28.09 4.38
N THR A 271 -1.92 -26.93 4.99
CA THR A 271 -2.49 -25.76 4.30
C THR A 271 -1.51 -25.19 3.27
N VAL A 272 -1.97 -24.33 2.38
CA VAL A 272 -1.16 -23.78 1.29
C VAL A 272 0.11 -23.05 1.80
N ILE A 273 0.02 -22.29 2.90
CA ILE A 273 1.17 -21.64 3.54
C ILE A 273 2.10 -22.64 4.25
N GLN A 274 1.58 -23.77 4.73
CA GLN A 274 2.39 -24.84 5.31
C GLN A 274 3.14 -25.63 4.24
N MET A 275 2.53 -25.88 3.07
CA MET A 275 3.16 -26.62 1.96
C MET A 275 4.50 -26.02 1.52
N GLN A 276 4.61 -24.69 1.47
CA GLN A 276 5.84 -23.98 1.07
C GLN A 276 6.63 -23.45 2.27
N GLY A 277 5.96 -22.95 3.32
CA GLY A 277 6.61 -22.33 4.46
C GLY A 277 7.31 -23.32 5.42
N ILE A 278 6.77 -24.54 5.59
CA ILE A 278 7.44 -25.56 6.42
C ILE A 278 8.77 -26.01 5.80
N PRO A 279 8.87 -26.35 4.49
CA PRO A 279 10.16 -26.65 3.85
C PRO A 279 11.18 -25.51 3.94
N VAL A 280 10.75 -24.25 3.79
CA VAL A 280 11.63 -23.07 3.96
C VAL A 280 12.15 -23.00 5.40
N ALA A 281 11.26 -23.09 6.38
CA ALA A 281 11.61 -23.06 7.79
C ALA A 281 12.52 -24.24 8.20
N LEU A 282 12.23 -25.46 7.75
CA LEU A 282 13.05 -26.65 8.03
C LEU A 282 14.44 -26.57 7.41
N SER A 283 14.61 -25.89 6.27
CA SER A 283 15.91 -25.70 5.62
C SER A 283 16.85 -24.70 6.33
N GLY A 284 16.37 -23.96 7.35
CA GLY A 284 17.16 -22.96 8.07
C GLY A 284 17.21 -21.57 7.43
N ARG A 285 16.38 -21.33 6.41
CA ARG A 285 16.24 -20.03 5.72
C ARG A 285 15.36 -19.07 6.51
N ASP A 286 15.74 -17.80 6.53
CA ASP A 286 14.84 -16.73 6.96
C ASP A 286 13.63 -16.65 6.02
N MET A 287 12.48 -16.26 6.55
CA MET A 287 11.23 -16.29 5.80
C MET A 287 10.31 -15.12 6.12
N ILE A 288 9.64 -14.60 5.09
CA ILE A 288 8.48 -13.69 5.22
C ILE A 288 7.24 -14.46 4.79
N GLY A 289 6.40 -14.88 5.74
CA GLY A 289 5.14 -15.58 5.49
C GLY A 289 3.95 -14.62 5.44
N ILE A 290 3.50 -14.27 4.24
CA ILE A 290 2.28 -13.47 3.99
C ILE A 290 1.13 -14.45 3.76
N ALA A 291 0.17 -14.48 4.69
CA ALA A 291 -1.07 -15.20 4.49
C ALA A 291 -2.19 -14.66 5.39
N SER A 292 -3.43 -14.79 4.92
CA SER A 292 -4.63 -14.38 5.65
C SER A 292 -4.74 -15.05 7.04
N THR A 293 -5.47 -14.43 7.96
CA THR A 293 -5.74 -15.00 9.29
C THR A 293 -6.52 -16.32 9.18
N GLY A 294 -6.16 -17.33 9.97
CA GLY A 294 -6.78 -18.67 9.88
C GLY A 294 -6.19 -19.58 8.78
N SER A 295 -5.19 -19.13 8.01
CA SER A 295 -4.48 -19.96 7.00
C SER A 295 -3.56 -21.03 7.59
N GLY A 296 -3.37 -21.07 8.92
CA GLY A 296 -2.55 -22.09 9.61
C GLY A 296 -1.09 -21.67 9.90
N LYS A 297 -0.77 -20.37 9.82
CA LYS A 297 0.59 -19.80 10.08
C LYS A 297 1.25 -20.32 11.36
N THR A 298 0.51 -20.47 12.45
CA THR A 298 1.02 -20.95 13.75
C THR A 298 1.72 -22.31 13.65
N LEU A 299 1.16 -23.25 12.88
CA LEU A 299 1.79 -24.56 12.68
C LEU A 299 2.96 -24.50 11.69
N THR A 300 2.97 -23.54 10.76
CA THR A 300 4.08 -23.32 9.82
C THR A 300 5.40 -23.03 10.56
N PHE A 301 5.37 -22.29 11.67
CA PHE A 301 6.54 -22.05 12.51
C PHE A 301 6.67 -22.99 13.71
N ALA A 302 5.57 -23.46 14.31
CA ALA A 302 5.65 -24.34 15.46
C ALA A 302 6.19 -25.74 15.11
N LEU A 303 5.84 -26.32 13.95
CA LEU A 303 6.29 -27.68 13.60
C LEU A 303 7.80 -27.78 13.33
N PRO A 304 8.44 -26.88 12.57
CA PRO A 304 9.91 -26.82 12.46
C PRO A 304 10.57 -26.61 13.83
N LEU A 305 10.03 -25.70 14.65
CA LEU A 305 10.57 -25.43 15.98
C LEU A 305 10.51 -26.65 16.90
N ILE A 306 9.40 -27.40 16.91
CA ILE A 306 9.28 -28.69 17.61
C ILE A 306 10.40 -29.64 17.16
N MET A 307 10.62 -29.77 15.84
CA MET A 307 11.63 -30.67 15.29
C MET A 307 13.05 -30.29 15.73
N PHE A 308 13.40 -29.00 15.65
CA PHE A 308 14.71 -28.52 16.12
C PHE A 308 14.88 -28.67 17.64
N CYS A 309 13.85 -28.39 18.45
CA CYS A 309 13.93 -28.60 19.89
C CYS A 309 14.12 -30.07 20.28
N LEU A 310 13.46 -31.01 19.57
CA LEU A 310 13.68 -32.45 19.76
C LEU A 310 15.11 -32.86 19.37
N GLU A 311 15.62 -32.38 18.24
CA GLU A 311 16.99 -32.67 17.78
C GLU A 311 18.04 -32.16 18.78
N GLN A 312 17.88 -30.94 19.29
CA GLN A 312 18.79 -30.36 20.27
C GLN A 312 18.71 -31.08 21.63
N GLU A 313 17.52 -31.33 22.19
CA GLU A 313 17.38 -32.01 23.50
C GLU A 313 17.91 -33.47 23.46
N VAL A 314 17.83 -34.15 22.31
CA VAL A 314 18.42 -35.49 22.12
C VAL A 314 19.95 -35.42 21.95
N SER A 315 20.48 -34.40 21.28
CA SER A 315 21.93 -34.25 21.04
C SER A 315 22.70 -33.71 22.26
N LEU A 316 22.12 -32.73 22.95
CA LEU A 316 22.66 -32.07 24.13
C LEU A 316 21.51 -31.59 25.05
N PRO A 317 21.15 -32.35 26.10
CA PRO A 317 20.02 -32.01 26.98
C PRO A 317 20.18 -30.65 27.67
N PHE A 318 19.10 -29.87 27.68
CA PHE A 318 19.06 -28.51 28.24
C PHE A 318 19.30 -28.50 29.74
N ARG A 319 20.20 -27.63 30.18
CA ARG A 319 20.60 -27.45 31.59
C ARG A 319 19.79 -26.36 32.29
N HIS A 320 19.86 -26.38 33.62
CA HIS A 320 19.29 -25.34 34.47
C HIS A 320 19.92 -23.97 34.14
N GLY A 321 19.09 -22.93 34.01
CA GLY A 321 19.51 -21.57 33.62
C GLY A 321 19.82 -21.35 32.12
N GLU A 322 19.65 -22.36 31.26
CA GLU A 322 19.79 -22.18 29.81
C GLU A 322 18.55 -21.49 29.22
N GLY A 323 18.81 -20.57 28.29
CA GLY A 323 17.78 -19.80 27.58
C GLY A 323 17.06 -20.62 26.50
N PRO A 324 15.89 -20.15 26.02
CA PRO A 324 15.14 -20.82 24.95
C PRO A 324 15.95 -20.97 23.66
N TYR A 325 15.73 -22.09 22.97
CA TYR A 325 16.18 -22.29 21.59
C TYR A 325 15.30 -21.52 20.61
N GLY A 326 13.98 -21.55 20.85
CA GLY A 326 12.96 -20.87 20.07
C GLY A 326 12.30 -19.72 20.82
N LEU A 327 12.25 -18.55 20.20
CA LEU A 327 11.55 -17.39 20.72
C LEU A 327 10.44 -16.97 19.75
N ILE A 328 9.20 -16.87 20.26
CA ILE A 328 8.04 -16.40 19.50
C ILE A 328 7.56 -15.09 20.14
N ILE A 329 7.65 -14.00 19.38
CA ILE A 329 7.23 -12.66 19.81
C ILE A 329 5.92 -12.31 19.11
N VAL A 330 4.95 -11.83 19.89
CA VAL A 330 3.61 -11.45 19.42
C VAL A 330 3.09 -10.17 20.08
N PRO A 331 2.21 -9.39 19.42
CA PRO A 331 1.73 -8.10 19.92
C PRO A 331 0.83 -8.17 21.16
N SER A 332 0.13 -9.29 21.38
CA SER A 332 -0.97 -9.41 22.34
C SER A 332 -0.73 -10.52 23.37
N ARG A 333 -1.10 -10.28 24.64
CA ARG A 333 -0.94 -11.24 25.74
C ARG A 333 -1.83 -12.47 25.53
N GLU A 334 -3.02 -12.22 25.00
CA GLU A 334 -4.04 -13.19 24.67
C GLU A 334 -3.58 -14.11 23.52
N LEU A 335 -2.92 -13.54 22.50
CA LEU A 335 -2.30 -14.32 21.41
C LEU A 335 -1.11 -15.14 21.91
N ALA A 336 -0.27 -14.57 22.78
CA ALA A 336 0.85 -15.29 23.38
C ALA A 336 0.36 -16.52 24.16
N LYS A 337 -0.69 -16.37 24.97
CA LYS A 337 -1.31 -17.49 25.67
C LYS A 337 -1.89 -18.52 24.69
N GLN A 338 -2.60 -18.09 23.64
CA GLN A 338 -3.14 -19.02 22.64
C GLN A 338 -2.04 -19.87 21.97
N ILE A 339 -0.95 -19.25 21.52
CA ILE A 339 0.16 -19.95 20.87
C ILE A 339 0.89 -20.86 21.85
N HIS A 340 1.08 -20.42 23.10
CA HIS A 340 1.60 -21.23 24.19
C HIS A 340 0.77 -22.50 24.38
N ASP A 341 -0.55 -22.38 24.58
CA ASP A 341 -1.46 -23.50 24.83
C ASP A 341 -1.54 -24.46 23.62
N VAL A 342 -1.32 -23.96 22.39
CA VAL A 342 -1.21 -24.79 21.18
C VAL A 342 0.08 -25.61 21.17
N ILE A 343 1.21 -25.00 21.53
CA ILE A 343 2.54 -25.65 21.57
C ILE A 343 2.63 -26.63 22.74
N GLU A 344 2.14 -26.27 23.93
CA GLU A 344 2.11 -27.12 25.12
C GLU A 344 1.37 -28.43 24.83
N LYS A 345 0.15 -28.35 24.28
CA LYS A 345 -0.64 -29.53 23.86
C LYS A 345 0.02 -30.36 22.76
N LEU A 346 0.89 -29.76 21.92
CA LEU A 346 1.68 -30.53 20.95
C LEU A 346 2.83 -31.25 21.65
N PHE A 347 3.55 -30.60 22.56
CA PHE A 347 4.60 -31.22 23.37
C PHE A 347 4.05 -32.39 24.20
N GLU A 348 2.92 -32.22 24.89
CA GLU A 348 2.28 -33.29 25.68
C GLU A 348 1.95 -34.51 24.81
N ASN A 349 1.25 -34.33 23.69
CA ASN A 349 0.90 -35.41 22.76
C ASN A 349 2.10 -36.10 22.11
N ILE A 350 3.26 -35.43 22.00
CA ILE A 350 4.50 -36.02 21.51
C ILE A 350 5.17 -36.87 22.59
N CYS A 351 5.08 -36.48 23.86
CA CYS A 351 5.67 -37.20 24.99
C CYS A 351 4.86 -38.44 25.39
N ASP A 352 3.53 -38.39 25.29
CA ASP A 352 2.64 -39.44 25.80
C ASP A 352 2.85 -40.78 25.10
N GLY A 353 3.37 -41.76 25.85
CA GLY A 353 3.66 -43.11 25.39
C GLY A 353 4.82 -43.24 24.38
N THR A 354 5.72 -42.25 24.27
CA THR A 354 6.83 -42.30 23.29
C THR A 354 8.22 -42.25 23.92
N LYS A 355 9.27 -42.45 23.10
CA LYS A 355 10.68 -42.37 23.50
C LYS A 355 11.28 -40.96 23.40
N PHE A 356 10.49 -39.94 23.05
CA PHE A 356 10.99 -38.58 22.86
C PHE A 356 11.11 -37.84 24.20
N PRO A 357 12.10 -36.93 24.36
CA PRO A 357 12.30 -36.20 25.61
C PRO A 357 11.21 -35.15 25.84
N ARG A 358 10.98 -34.79 27.11
CA ARG A 358 9.96 -33.82 27.48
C ARG A 358 10.39 -32.38 27.20
N LEU A 359 9.88 -31.85 26.10
CA LEU A 359 9.99 -30.43 25.77
C LEU A 359 9.18 -29.55 26.74
N ARG A 360 9.65 -28.30 26.91
CA ARG A 360 9.15 -27.33 27.89
C ARG A 360 8.96 -25.98 27.19
N VAL A 361 7.78 -25.38 27.38
CA VAL A 361 7.44 -24.05 26.87
C VAL A 361 7.25 -23.08 28.05
N GLY A 362 7.65 -21.82 27.87
CA GLY A 362 7.46 -20.74 28.83
C GLY A 362 6.62 -19.61 28.24
N LEU A 363 5.78 -18.99 29.07
CA LEU A 363 4.96 -17.83 28.73
C LEU A 363 5.49 -16.56 29.40
N CYS A 364 5.77 -15.53 28.60
CA CYS A 364 6.38 -14.28 29.05
C CYS A 364 5.47 -13.07 28.72
N ILE A 365 4.48 -12.82 29.57
CA ILE A 365 3.45 -11.79 29.36
C ILE A 365 3.28 -10.85 30.55
N GLY A 366 2.90 -9.61 30.25
CA GLY A 366 2.53 -8.62 31.26
C GLY A 366 1.31 -9.05 32.08
N GLY A 367 1.21 -8.58 33.33
CA GLY A 367 0.09 -8.89 34.24
C GLY A 367 0.24 -10.18 35.05
N LEU A 368 1.12 -11.10 34.65
CA LEU A 368 1.52 -12.23 35.52
C LEU A 368 2.66 -11.83 36.48
N PRO A 369 2.73 -12.43 37.69
CA PRO A 369 3.84 -12.24 38.63
C PRO A 369 5.20 -12.60 37.99
N ILE A 370 6.24 -11.81 38.31
CA ILE A 370 7.59 -12.04 37.80
C ILE A 370 8.23 -13.28 38.44
N SER A 371 7.95 -13.54 39.72
CA SER A 371 8.47 -14.69 40.47
C SER A 371 8.03 -16.04 39.89
N GLU A 372 6.77 -16.16 39.46
CA GLU A 372 6.24 -17.36 38.82
C GLU A 372 6.93 -17.62 37.48
N GLN A 373 7.10 -16.57 36.66
CA GLN A 373 7.84 -16.64 35.40
C GLN A 373 9.30 -17.04 35.64
N ALA A 374 10.01 -16.37 36.54
CA ALA A 374 11.41 -16.67 36.87
C ALA A 374 11.60 -18.15 37.20
N ARG A 375 10.75 -18.72 38.05
CA ARG A 375 10.79 -20.14 38.44
C ARG A 375 10.58 -21.14 37.28
N VAL A 376 9.83 -20.73 36.24
CA VAL A 376 9.68 -21.53 35.00
C VAL A 376 10.96 -21.45 34.16
N PHE A 377 11.52 -20.25 33.99
CA PHE A 377 12.74 -20.04 33.20
C PHE A 377 14.01 -20.61 33.87
N GLU A 378 14.12 -20.60 35.21
CA GLU A 378 15.21 -21.24 35.97
C GLU A 378 15.42 -22.70 35.56
N ARG A 379 14.33 -23.45 35.38
CA ARG A 379 14.35 -24.87 34.98
C ARG A 379 14.88 -25.12 33.55
N GLY A 380 15.12 -24.06 32.78
CA GLY A 380 15.40 -24.11 31.35
C GLY A 380 14.14 -24.44 30.56
N VAL A 381 13.85 -23.64 29.52
CA VAL A 381 12.74 -23.87 28.58
C VAL A 381 13.31 -24.02 27.17
N HIS A 382 12.66 -24.81 26.33
CA HIS A 382 13.06 -24.97 24.92
C HIS A 382 12.47 -23.86 24.05
N VAL A 383 11.22 -23.48 24.35
CA VAL A 383 10.48 -22.45 23.62
C VAL A 383 9.96 -21.38 24.58
N CYS A 384 10.05 -20.12 24.20
CA CYS A 384 9.45 -18.99 24.91
C CYS A 384 8.44 -18.28 23.99
N VAL A 385 7.20 -18.11 24.45
CA VAL A 385 6.18 -17.28 23.78
C VAL A 385 6.00 -16.00 24.59
N ALA A 386 6.13 -14.84 23.96
CA ALA A 386 6.31 -13.58 24.68
C ALA A 386 5.67 -12.35 24.01
N THR A 387 5.29 -11.37 24.84
CA THR A 387 5.00 -9.99 24.42
C THR A 387 6.24 -9.09 24.58
N PRO A 388 6.58 -8.19 23.63
CA PRO A 388 7.82 -7.41 23.62
C PRO A 388 8.19 -6.74 24.95
N GLY A 389 7.28 -5.96 25.54
CA GLY A 389 7.58 -5.20 26.77
C GLY A 389 7.98 -6.06 27.97
N ARG A 390 7.27 -7.18 28.24
CA ARG A 390 7.63 -8.09 29.35
C ARG A 390 8.92 -8.85 29.04
N LEU A 391 9.14 -9.22 27.78
CA LEU A 391 10.38 -9.89 27.36
C LEU A 391 11.61 -9.01 27.58
N SER A 392 11.54 -7.75 27.14
CA SER A 392 12.61 -6.76 27.34
C SER A 392 12.92 -6.55 28.83
N ASP A 393 11.88 -6.47 29.69
CA ASP A 393 12.04 -6.36 31.14
C ASP A 393 12.78 -7.58 31.76
N LEU A 394 12.38 -8.81 31.44
CA LEU A 394 13.01 -10.02 31.99
C LEU A 394 14.44 -10.22 31.48
N LEU A 395 14.74 -9.87 30.23
CA LEU A 395 16.09 -9.91 29.67
C LEU A 395 17.00 -8.83 30.29
N SER A 396 16.49 -7.61 30.46
CA SER A 396 17.21 -6.51 31.10
C SER A 396 17.54 -6.81 32.57
N LYS A 397 16.61 -7.44 33.28
CA LYS A 397 16.81 -7.97 34.65
C LYS A 397 17.66 -9.25 34.71
N LYS A 398 18.10 -9.79 33.57
CA LYS A 398 18.89 -11.03 33.45
C LYS A 398 18.24 -12.25 34.11
N ILE A 399 16.91 -12.31 34.15
CA ILE A 399 16.14 -13.45 34.68
C ILE A 399 16.39 -14.70 33.82
N PHE A 400 16.55 -14.52 32.51
CA PHE A 400 17.07 -15.52 31.59
C PHE A 400 17.87 -14.84 30.47
N ASN A 401 18.39 -15.63 29.53
CA ASN A 401 19.27 -15.17 28.46
C ASN A 401 18.83 -15.74 27.09
N LEU A 402 19.37 -15.19 25.99
CA LEU A 402 19.13 -15.69 24.62
C LEU A 402 20.39 -16.31 23.98
N GLN A 403 21.29 -16.92 24.78
CA GLN A 403 22.57 -17.43 24.27
C GLN A 403 22.40 -18.60 23.28
N VAL A 404 21.47 -19.49 23.59
CA VAL A 404 21.17 -20.71 22.82
C VAL A 404 20.09 -20.47 21.75
N CYS A 405 19.42 -19.30 21.76
CA CYS A 405 18.33 -19.00 20.84
C CYS A 405 18.84 -18.95 19.40
N ARG A 406 18.30 -19.82 18.53
CA ARG A 406 18.63 -19.91 17.10
C ARG A 406 17.41 -19.78 16.19
N TYR A 407 16.20 -19.84 16.73
CA TYR A 407 14.96 -19.74 15.98
C TYR A 407 14.10 -18.60 16.54
N LEU A 408 13.84 -17.58 15.75
CA LEU A 408 13.04 -16.41 16.13
C LEU A 408 11.81 -16.31 15.23
N VAL A 409 10.63 -16.14 15.83
CA VAL A 409 9.38 -15.88 15.13
C VAL A 409 8.82 -14.53 15.55
N LEU A 410 8.43 -13.73 14.57
CA LEU A 410 7.66 -12.50 14.74
C LEU A 410 6.29 -12.70 14.09
N ASP A 411 5.24 -12.97 14.87
CA ASP A 411 3.88 -13.18 14.35
C ASP A 411 2.98 -11.95 14.59
N GLU A 412 2.09 -11.66 13.65
CA GLU A 412 1.40 -10.36 13.50
C GLU A 412 2.39 -9.17 13.53
N ALA A 413 3.46 -9.26 12.73
CA ALA A 413 4.53 -8.27 12.71
C ALA A 413 4.08 -6.87 12.26
N ASP A 414 3.11 -6.80 11.34
CA ASP A 414 2.39 -5.57 10.97
C ASP A 414 1.90 -4.82 12.22
N ARG A 415 1.13 -5.52 13.05
CA ARG A 415 0.56 -4.94 14.28
C ARG A 415 1.62 -4.58 15.32
N MET A 416 2.74 -5.30 15.38
CA MET A 416 3.81 -4.94 16.32
C MET A 416 4.43 -3.58 15.97
N LEU A 417 4.59 -3.25 14.69
CA LEU A 417 5.08 -1.94 14.26
C LEU A 417 4.02 -0.84 14.38
N ASP A 418 2.74 -1.16 14.22
CA ASP A 418 1.64 -0.20 14.41
C ASP A 418 1.46 0.17 15.90
N MET A 419 1.67 -0.80 16.80
CA MET A 419 1.64 -0.58 18.25
C MET A 419 2.90 0.10 18.80
N GLY A 420 3.88 0.41 17.96
CA GLY A 420 5.11 1.09 18.34
C GLY A 420 6.18 0.20 18.99
N PHE A 421 6.04 -1.13 18.98
CA PHE A 421 7.00 -2.06 19.60
C PHE A 421 8.35 -2.21 18.86
N GLU A 422 8.64 -1.30 17.92
CA GLU A 422 9.83 -1.34 17.08
C GLU A 422 11.12 -1.21 17.92
N GLU A 423 11.12 -0.31 18.91
CA GLU A 423 12.24 -0.10 19.82
C GLU A 423 12.43 -1.24 20.83
N GLU A 424 11.34 -1.84 21.34
CA GLU A 424 11.44 -3.04 22.17
C GLU A 424 11.99 -4.23 21.38
N ILE A 425 11.57 -4.43 20.13
CA ILE A 425 12.08 -5.51 19.27
C ILE A 425 13.56 -5.28 18.95
N ARG A 426 13.95 -4.03 18.61
CA ARG A 426 15.35 -3.61 18.45
C ARG A 426 16.18 -3.89 19.71
N THR A 427 15.61 -3.60 20.88
CA THR A 427 16.24 -3.87 22.18
C THR A 427 16.42 -5.38 22.40
N ILE A 428 15.40 -6.20 22.12
CA ILE A 428 15.45 -7.66 22.20
C ILE A 428 16.51 -8.24 21.25
N PHE A 429 16.65 -7.69 20.05
CA PHE A 429 17.67 -8.10 19.08
C PHE A 429 19.10 -7.91 19.61
N SER A 430 19.33 -6.93 20.49
CA SER A 430 20.65 -6.70 21.11
C SER A 430 21.11 -7.80 22.09
N PHE A 431 20.19 -8.64 22.60
CA PHE A 431 20.51 -9.72 23.54
C PHE A 431 21.00 -11.02 22.88
N PHE A 432 20.84 -11.15 21.55
CA PHE A 432 21.40 -12.28 20.80
C PHE A 432 22.92 -12.12 20.64
N LYS A 433 23.66 -13.23 20.71
CA LYS A 433 25.14 -13.22 20.56
C LYS A 433 25.66 -13.95 19.32
N GLY A 434 24.77 -14.47 18.48
CA GLY A 434 25.14 -15.21 17.28
C GLY A 434 23.97 -15.32 16.32
N GLN A 435 24.24 -15.92 15.16
CA GLN A 435 23.27 -16.07 14.09
C GLN A 435 22.01 -16.81 14.56
N ARG A 436 20.86 -16.33 14.10
CA ARG A 436 19.54 -16.93 14.28
C ARG A 436 18.84 -17.00 12.93
N GLN A 437 17.98 -17.98 12.76
CA GLN A 437 16.97 -18.00 11.72
C GLN A 437 15.79 -17.15 12.20
N THR A 438 15.32 -16.22 11.36
CA THR A 438 14.19 -15.34 11.68
C THR A 438 13.04 -15.53 10.70
N LEU A 439 11.83 -15.73 11.24
CA LEU A 439 10.61 -15.92 10.47
C LEU A 439 9.61 -14.84 10.84
N LEU A 440 9.26 -14.01 9.87
CA LEU A 440 8.29 -12.92 10.02
C LEU A 440 6.96 -13.36 9.39
N PHE A 441 5.88 -13.32 10.16
CA PHE A 441 4.53 -13.62 9.69
C PHE A 441 3.65 -12.39 9.79
N SER A 442 2.92 -12.12 8.72
CA SER A 442 2.00 -10.98 8.60
C SER A 442 0.76 -11.37 7.81
N ALA A 443 -0.31 -10.57 7.88
CA ALA A 443 -1.42 -10.66 6.94
C ALA A 443 -1.22 -9.74 5.73
N THR A 444 -0.53 -8.61 5.94
CA THR A 444 -0.29 -7.55 4.95
C THR A 444 1.21 -7.31 4.77
N MET A 445 1.61 -6.62 3.71
CA MET A 445 3.03 -6.30 3.43
C MET A 445 3.24 -4.81 3.12
N PRO A 446 2.83 -3.90 4.02
CA PRO A 446 3.03 -2.46 3.86
C PRO A 446 4.52 -2.11 3.79
N ARG A 447 4.89 -0.99 3.16
CA ARG A 447 6.32 -0.64 2.96
C ARG A 447 7.09 -0.49 4.29
N LYS A 448 6.43 -0.09 5.39
CA LYS A 448 7.01 -0.10 6.75
C LYS A 448 7.51 -1.50 7.15
N ILE A 449 6.70 -2.53 6.92
CA ILE A 449 7.06 -3.93 7.20
C ILE A 449 8.13 -4.45 6.24
N GLN A 450 8.10 -4.05 4.96
CA GLN A 450 9.17 -4.41 4.02
C GLN A 450 10.53 -3.85 4.47
N ASN A 451 10.58 -2.59 4.93
CA ASN A 451 11.81 -1.95 5.42
C ASN A 451 12.30 -2.57 6.73
N PHE A 452 11.39 -2.87 7.65
CA PHE A 452 11.70 -3.62 8.87
C PHE A 452 12.26 -5.02 8.54
N ALA A 453 11.60 -5.76 7.63
CA ALA A 453 12.03 -7.10 7.24
C ALA A 453 13.41 -7.10 6.56
N ARG A 454 13.69 -6.13 5.67
CA ARG A 454 15.01 -5.94 5.03
C ARG A 454 16.15 -5.69 6.01
N SER A 455 15.85 -5.14 7.19
CA SER A 455 16.86 -4.85 8.22
C SER A 455 16.87 -5.86 9.38
N ALA A 456 15.85 -6.71 9.48
CA ALA A 456 15.74 -7.79 10.48
C ALA A 456 16.15 -9.19 9.97
N LEU A 457 16.17 -9.42 8.65
CA LEU A 457 16.31 -10.75 8.02
C LEU A 457 17.51 -10.85 7.07
N VAL A 458 18.02 -12.07 6.87
CA VAL A 458 19.14 -12.40 5.98
C VAL A 458 18.69 -13.26 4.80
N ARG A 459 18.75 -12.71 3.57
CA ARG A 459 18.40 -13.40 2.30
C ARG A 459 17.11 -14.23 2.41
N ALA A 460 16.08 -13.62 3.00
CA ALA A 460 14.82 -14.25 3.32
C ALA A 460 14.08 -14.71 2.05
N VAL A 461 13.35 -15.81 2.18
CA VAL A 461 12.36 -16.24 1.18
C VAL A 461 11.01 -15.60 1.51
N ILE A 462 10.42 -14.89 0.56
CA ILE A 462 9.06 -14.39 0.70
C ILE A 462 8.11 -15.49 0.21
N VAL A 463 7.18 -15.92 1.07
CA VAL A 463 6.13 -16.88 0.75
C VAL A 463 4.79 -16.18 0.93
N ASN A 464 4.14 -15.86 -0.19
CA ASN A 464 2.85 -15.21 -0.22
C ASN A 464 1.78 -16.20 -0.70
N VAL A 465 0.67 -16.30 0.04
CA VAL A 465 -0.40 -17.26 -0.20
C VAL A 465 -1.74 -16.56 -0.30
N GLY A 466 -2.32 -16.62 -1.50
CA GLY A 466 -3.34 -15.67 -1.94
C GLY A 466 -2.68 -14.42 -2.55
N ARG A 467 -3.48 -13.37 -2.75
CA ARG A 467 -2.98 -12.04 -3.11
C ARG A 467 -2.68 -11.26 -1.83
N ALA A 468 -1.58 -10.49 -1.82
CA ALA A 468 -1.19 -9.72 -0.63
C ALA A 468 -2.22 -8.63 -0.35
N GLY A 469 -2.63 -8.47 0.92
CA GLY A 469 -3.63 -7.47 1.31
C GLY A 469 -5.09 -7.85 0.99
N ALA A 470 -5.34 -8.85 0.13
CA ALA A 470 -6.69 -9.29 -0.21
C ALA A 470 -7.44 -9.85 1.02
N ALA A 471 -8.70 -9.45 1.15
CA ALA A 471 -9.63 -10.06 2.10
C ALA A 471 -9.76 -11.58 1.85
N SER A 472 -10.09 -12.34 2.90
CA SER A 472 -10.40 -13.77 2.74
C SER A 472 -11.60 -13.93 1.81
N LEU A 473 -11.40 -14.55 0.64
CA LEU A 473 -12.45 -14.80 -0.37
C LEU A 473 -13.66 -15.60 0.15
N ASN A 474 -13.54 -16.20 1.34
CA ASN A 474 -14.63 -16.90 2.02
C ASN A 474 -15.57 -15.94 2.81
N VAL A 475 -15.27 -14.64 2.87
CA VAL A 475 -16.05 -13.64 3.60
C VAL A 475 -16.88 -12.82 2.62
N ILE A 476 -18.20 -12.92 2.74
CA ILE A 476 -19.16 -12.05 2.05
C ILE A 476 -19.10 -10.68 2.74
N GLN A 477 -18.79 -9.63 1.99
CA GLN A 477 -18.61 -8.27 2.51
C GLN A 477 -19.80 -7.40 2.10
N GLU A 478 -20.56 -6.95 3.09
CA GLU A 478 -21.72 -6.09 2.93
C GLU A 478 -21.40 -4.71 3.50
N ILE A 479 -21.54 -3.67 2.68
CA ILE A 479 -21.15 -2.30 3.03
C ILE A 479 -22.40 -1.42 3.00
N GLU A 480 -22.82 -0.93 4.17
CA GLU A 480 -24.03 -0.14 4.33
C GLU A 480 -23.70 1.30 4.71
N TYR A 481 -24.33 2.28 4.07
CA TYR A 481 -24.27 3.67 4.52
C TYR A 481 -25.35 3.90 5.58
N VAL A 482 -24.94 4.21 6.82
CA VAL A 482 -25.83 4.28 7.99
C VAL A 482 -25.59 5.60 8.74
N ARG A 483 -26.67 6.32 9.08
CA ARG A 483 -26.57 7.56 9.86
C ARG A 483 -26.20 7.24 11.32
N ALA A 484 -25.51 8.16 11.99
CA ALA A 484 -24.92 7.91 13.31
C ALA A 484 -25.98 7.52 14.37
N ASP A 485 -27.16 8.11 14.29
CA ASP A 485 -28.34 7.86 15.11
C ASP A 485 -29.06 6.53 14.80
N GLU A 486 -28.89 5.99 13.59
CA GLU A 486 -29.52 4.73 13.14
C GLU A 486 -28.64 3.50 13.38
N LYS A 487 -27.34 3.68 13.68
CA LYS A 487 -26.39 2.56 13.82
C LYS A 487 -26.83 1.53 14.88
N LEU A 488 -27.31 1.97 16.05
CA LEU A 488 -27.69 1.08 17.15
C LEU A 488 -28.89 0.19 16.77
N THR A 489 -29.92 0.77 16.16
CA THR A 489 -31.05 0.00 15.64
C THR A 489 -30.63 -0.96 14.53
N ARG A 490 -29.71 -0.53 13.65
CA ARG A 490 -29.24 -1.34 12.52
C ARG A 490 -28.42 -2.57 12.94
N ILE A 491 -27.81 -2.58 14.13
CA ILE A 491 -27.21 -3.80 14.70
C ILE A 491 -28.27 -4.91 14.81
N LEU A 492 -29.48 -4.62 15.29
CA LEU A 492 -30.51 -5.65 15.50
C LEU A 492 -30.93 -6.31 14.18
N ASP A 493 -31.08 -5.53 13.11
CA ASP A 493 -31.34 -6.06 11.77
C ASP A 493 -30.20 -6.97 11.30
N CYS A 494 -28.95 -6.57 11.56
CA CYS A 494 -27.76 -7.35 11.20
C CYS A 494 -27.69 -8.68 11.97
N LEU A 495 -28.04 -8.67 13.27
CA LEU A 495 -28.13 -9.87 14.10
C LEU A 495 -29.22 -10.85 13.63
N GLN A 496 -30.23 -10.41 12.87
CA GLN A 496 -31.23 -11.30 12.27
C GLN A 496 -30.76 -11.97 10.97
N LYS A 497 -29.72 -11.42 10.30
CA LYS A 497 -29.21 -11.97 9.03
C LYS A 497 -28.46 -13.30 9.19
N THR A 498 -27.92 -13.58 10.38
CA THR A 498 -27.09 -14.77 10.64
C THR A 498 -27.35 -15.36 12.02
N ALA A 499 -27.08 -16.65 12.17
CA ALA A 499 -27.08 -17.28 13.50
C ALA A 499 -25.83 -16.87 14.31
N PRO A 500 -25.90 -16.91 15.66
CA PRO A 500 -24.72 -16.77 16.51
C PRO A 500 -23.58 -17.73 16.11
N ARG A 501 -22.31 -17.36 16.27
CA ARG A 501 -21.79 -16.24 17.07
C ARG A 501 -21.46 -15.01 16.23
N VAL A 502 -21.69 -13.82 16.80
CA VAL A 502 -21.43 -12.52 16.16
C VAL A 502 -20.37 -11.73 16.93
N LEU A 503 -19.47 -11.07 16.21
CA LEU A 503 -18.45 -10.19 16.77
C LEU A 503 -18.64 -8.76 16.25
N ILE A 504 -18.91 -7.81 17.14
CA ILE A 504 -19.13 -6.40 16.84
C ILE A 504 -17.87 -5.61 17.21
N PHE A 505 -17.32 -4.86 16.26
CA PHE A 505 -16.20 -3.95 16.46
C PHE A 505 -16.67 -2.51 16.53
N ALA A 506 -16.31 -1.80 17.61
CA ALA A 506 -16.47 -0.36 17.74
C ALA A 506 -15.11 0.28 18.07
N GLU A 507 -14.93 1.55 17.69
CA GLU A 507 -13.65 2.24 17.88
C GLU A 507 -13.42 2.62 19.35
N LYS A 508 -14.45 3.18 20.00
CA LYS A 508 -14.35 3.78 21.33
C LYS A 508 -14.83 2.84 22.43
N LYS A 509 -14.22 2.97 23.61
CA LYS A 509 -14.63 2.25 24.83
C LYS A 509 -16.09 2.55 25.19
N SER A 510 -16.49 3.84 25.14
CA SER A 510 -17.87 4.28 25.37
C SER A 510 -18.87 3.58 24.47
N ASP A 511 -18.51 3.37 23.21
CA ASP A 511 -19.45 2.87 22.20
C ASP A 511 -19.60 1.34 22.36
N VAL A 512 -18.53 0.65 22.77
CA VAL A 512 -18.60 -0.76 23.22
C VAL A 512 -19.55 -0.93 24.42
N ASP A 513 -19.49 -0.03 25.41
CA ASP A 513 -20.36 -0.08 26.59
C ASP A 513 -21.82 0.28 26.24
N ASN A 514 -22.04 1.33 25.44
CA ASN A 514 -23.37 1.73 24.95
C ASN A 514 -24.05 0.61 24.13
N ILE A 515 -23.32 -0.07 23.23
CA ILE A 515 -23.83 -1.19 22.44
C ILE A 515 -24.14 -2.39 23.36
N TYR A 516 -23.27 -2.66 24.34
CA TYR A 516 -23.47 -3.73 25.32
C TYR A 516 -24.75 -3.53 26.14
N GLU A 517 -24.95 -2.34 26.72
CA GLU A 517 -26.16 -2.02 27.49
C GLU A 517 -27.42 -2.10 26.62
N TYR A 518 -27.36 -1.54 25.40
CA TYR A 518 -28.48 -1.58 24.46
C TYR A 518 -28.90 -3.01 24.10
N LEU A 519 -27.93 -3.87 23.77
CA LEU A 519 -28.20 -5.27 23.43
C LEU A 519 -28.73 -6.07 24.63
N LEU A 520 -28.22 -5.81 25.83
CA LEU A 520 -28.70 -6.44 27.06
C LEU A 520 -30.17 -6.07 27.36
N VAL A 521 -30.54 -4.79 27.20
CA VAL A 521 -31.94 -4.31 27.32
C VAL A 521 -32.86 -4.93 26.26
N LYS A 522 -32.32 -5.30 25.09
CA LYS A 522 -33.04 -6.03 24.04
C LYS A 522 -33.08 -7.55 24.25
N GLY A 523 -32.54 -8.05 25.36
CA GLY A 523 -32.56 -9.48 25.71
C GLY A 523 -31.55 -10.33 24.94
N VAL A 524 -30.51 -9.72 24.36
CA VAL A 524 -29.45 -10.44 23.63
C VAL A 524 -28.34 -10.83 24.61
N ASP A 525 -27.92 -12.10 24.55
CA ASP A 525 -26.83 -12.62 25.38
C ASP A 525 -25.46 -12.11 24.89
N VAL A 526 -25.07 -10.95 25.41
CA VAL A 526 -23.89 -10.19 25.00
C VAL A 526 -22.76 -10.21 26.05
N ALA A 527 -21.52 -10.17 25.58
CA ALA A 527 -20.32 -9.85 26.35
C ALA A 527 -19.61 -8.63 25.73
N SER A 528 -18.85 -7.87 26.52
CA SER A 528 -18.04 -6.76 25.99
C SER A 528 -16.60 -6.71 26.50
N LEU A 529 -15.68 -6.28 25.63
CA LEU A 529 -14.23 -6.44 25.77
C LEU A 529 -13.46 -5.20 25.26
N HIS A 530 -12.88 -4.46 26.20
CA HIS A 530 -12.06 -3.28 25.92
C HIS A 530 -11.02 -3.10 27.05
N GLY A 531 -9.96 -2.35 26.79
CA GLY A 531 -8.91 -2.05 27.78
C GLY A 531 -9.33 -1.07 28.90
N GLY A 532 -10.63 -1.01 29.22
CA GLY A 532 -11.14 -0.35 30.43
C GLY A 532 -11.67 -1.33 31.47
N LYS A 533 -11.83 -2.62 31.13
CA LYS A 533 -12.32 -3.65 32.04
C LYS A 533 -11.21 -4.35 32.81
N ASP A 534 -11.54 -4.81 34.01
CA ASP A 534 -10.69 -5.68 34.81
C ASP A 534 -10.34 -6.98 34.09
N GLN A 535 -9.09 -7.43 34.26
CA GLN A 535 -8.57 -8.60 33.54
C GLN A 535 -9.36 -9.89 33.83
N LYS A 536 -9.94 -10.01 35.04
CA LYS A 536 -10.78 -11.14 35.43
C LYS A 536 -12.06 -11.18 34.59
N ASP A 537 -12.75 -10.06 34.47
CA ASP A 537 -13.99 -9.94 33.71
C ASP A 537 -13.74 -10.07 32.20
N ARG A 538 -12.61 -9.54 31.71
CA ARG A 538 -12.14 -9.75 30.33
C ARG A 538 -12.00 -11.25 30.03
N HIS A 539 -11.34 -12.03 30.89
CA HIS A 539 -11.24 -13.48 30.73
C HIS A 539 -12.62 -14.15 30.82
N THR A 540 -13.42 -13.86 31.84
CA THR A 540 -14.72 -14.52 32.04
C THR A 540 -15.66 -14.30 30.85
N GLY A 541 -15.75 -13.08 30.31
CA GLY A 541 -16.56 -12.77 29.13
C GLY A 541 -16.04 -13.42 27.85
N VAL A 542 -14.72 -13.41 27.62
CA VAL A 542 -14.08 -14.07 26.47
C VAL A 542 -14.29 -15.59 26.51
N ASP A 543 -14.16 -16.21 27.68
CA ASP A 543 -14.32 -17.65 27.82
C ASP A 543 -15.79 -18.08 27.72
N ALA A 544 -16.75 -17.28 28.24
CA ALA A 544 -18.19 -17.50 28.04
C ALA A 544 -18.57 -17.45 26.55
N PHE A 545 -18.11 -16.42 25.82
CA PHE A 545 -18.30 -16.32 24.37
C PHE A 545 -17.63 -17.47 23.61
N ARG A 546 -16.43 -17.90 24.02
CA ARG A 546 -15.74 -19.07 23.43
C ARG A 546 -16.50 -20.38 23.66
N ARG A 547 -17.12 -20.56 24.84
CA ARG A 547 -18.01 -21.70 25.14
C ARG A 547 -19.35 -21.61 24.40
N GLY A 548 -19.81 -20.41 24.04
CA GLY A 548 -21.10 -20.18 23.39
C GLY A 548 -22.24 -19.93 24.37
N GLU A 549 -21.91 -19.51 25.59
CA GLU A 549 -22.85 -19.00 26.59
C GLU A 549 -23.27 -17.54 26.29
N LYS A 550 -22.60 -16.91 25.32
CA LYS A 550 -22.90 -15.58 24.81
C LYS A 550 -22.89 -15.62 23.29
N ASP A 551 -23.92 -15.06 22.68
CA ASP A 551 -24.15 -15.02 21.25
C ASP A 551 -23.36 -13.91 20.57
N VAL A 552 -23.18 -12.79 21.27
CA VAL A 552 -22.54 -11.58 20.76
C VAL A 552 -21.36 -11.16 21.64
N LEU A 553 -20.24 -10.82 21.01
CA LEU A 553 -19.13 -10.13 21.65
C LEU A 553 -18.97 -8.74 21.03
N VAL A 554 -18.94 -7.70 21.87
CA VAL A 554 -18.67 -6.31 21.45
C VAL A 554 -17.26 -5.93 21.90
N ALA A 555 -16.38 -5.48 21.01
CA ALA A 555 -15.00 -5.23 21.35
C ALA A 555 -14.38 -4.03 20.62
N THR A 556 -13.34 -3.44 21.23
CA THR A 556 -12.41 -2.56 20.49
C THR A 556 -11.30 -3.37 19.83
N ASP A 557 -10.66 -2.81 18.80
CA ASP A 557 -9.52 -3.42 18.11
C ASP A 557 -8.42 -3.87 19.09
N VAL A 558 -8.01 -2.99 19.99
CA VAL A 558 -6.89 -3.25 20.93
C VAL A 558 -7.15 -4.48 21.80
N ALA A 559 -8.40 -4.72 22.20
CA ALA A 559 -8.74 -5.80 23.14
C ALA A 559 -9.17 -7.10 22.45
N SER A 560 -9.54 -7.05 21.17
CA SER A 560 -9.90 -8.20 20.33
C SER A 560 -8.73 -8.72 19.47
N LYS A 561 -7.72 -7.87 19.22
CA LYS A 561 -6.48 -8.23 18.52
C LYS A 561 -5.78 -9.40 19.22
N GLY A 562 -5.46 -10.42 18.42
CA GLY A 562 -4.83 -11.64 18.89
C GLY A 562 -5.76 -12.72 19.46
N LEU A 563 -7.07 -12.49 19.60
CA LEU A 563 -8.01 -13.53 20.00
C LEU A 563 -8.52 -14.34 18.80
N ASP A 564 -8.35 -15.65 18.87
CA ASP A 564 -9.06 -16.60 18.02
C ASP A 564 -10.37 -17.05 18.69
N PHE A 565 -11.43 -16.93 17.91
CA PHE A 565 -12.78 -17.30 18.26
C PHE A 565 -13.26 -18.26 17.19
N GLU A 566 -13.36 -19.53 17.53
CA GLU A 566 -13.95 -20.51 16.64
C GLU A 566 -15.42 -20.18 16.39
N ASN A 567 -15.85 -20.38 15.15
CA ASN A 567 -17.26 -20.39 14.74
C ASN A 567 -17.99 -19.03 14.71
N ILE A 568 -17.27 -17.89 14.66
CA ILE A 568 -17.90 -16.60 14.30
C ILE A 568 -18.53 -16.72 12.91
N GLN A 569 -19.85 -16.51 12.82
CA GLN A 569 -20.58 -16.46 11.56
C GLN A 569 -20.52 -15.06 10.94
N HIS A 570 -20.61 -14.03 11.78
CA HIS A 570 -20.78 -12.65 11.34
C HIS A 570 -19.87 -11.69 12.11
N VAL A 571 -19.18 -10.82 11.37
CA VAL A 571 -18.46 -9.66 11.91
C VAL A 571 -19.23 -8.40 11.57
N ILE A 572 -19.51 -7.55 12.56
CA ILE A 572 -20.16 -6.25 12.34
C ILE A 572 -19.15 -5.15 12.69
N ASN A 573 -18.72 -4.38 11.71
CA ASN A 573 -17.95 -3.16 11.93
C ASN A 573 -18.94 -2.02 12.19
N PHE A 574 -19.18 -1.71 13.47
CA PHE A 574 -20.02 -0.59 13.88
C PHE A 574 -19.42 0.74 13.42
N ASP A 575 -18.10 0.87 13.52
CA ASP A 575 -17.32 1.97 12.95
C ASP A 575 -16.31 1.44 11.91
N MET A 576 -16.18 2.13 10.78
CA MET A 576 -15.09 1.88 9.83
C MET A 576 -13.74 2.20 10.50
N PRO A 577 -12.75 1.29 10.50
CA PRO A 577 -11.42 1.59 11.06
C PRO A 577 -10.67 2.64 10.23
N GLU A 578 -9.67 3.27 10.86
CA GLU A 578 -8.81 4.32 10.26
C GLU A 578 -7.89 3.83 9.13
N ASP A 579 -7.70 2.51 9.01
CA ASP A 579 -6.83 1.87 8.01
C ASP A 579 -7.48 0.61 7.43
N ILE A 580 -7.20 0.34 6.15
CA ILE A 580 -7.75 -0.81 5.40
C ILE A 580 -7.19 -2.15 5.91
N GLU A 581 -5.96 -2.16 6.42
CA GLU A 581 -5.33 -3.33 7.05
C GLU A 581 -6.13 -3.76 8.30
N ASN A 582 -6.50 -2.80 9.15
CA ASN A 582 -7.34 -3.06 10.31
C ASN A 582 -8.71 -3.62 9.87
N TYR A 583 -9.31 -3.10 8.79
CA TYR A 583 -10.55 -3.65 8.22
C TYR A 583 -10.39 -5.13 7.82
N VAL A 584 -9.36 -5.49 7.05
CA VAL A 584 -9.06 -6.88 6.65
C VAL A 584 -8.86 -7.79 7.87
N HIS A 585 -8.18 -7.29 8.89
CA HIS A 585 -7.91 -7.98 10.16
C HIS A 585 -9.18 -8.25 11.01
N ARG A 586 -10.16 -7.33 10.96
CA ARG A 586 -11.47 -7.46 11.61
C ARG A 586 -12.35 -8.48 10.88
N ILE A 587 -12.54 -8.34 9.56
CA ILE A 587 -13.40 -9.26 8.80
C ILE A 587 -12.81 -10.69 8.75
N GLY A 588 -11.47 -10.82 8.81
CA GLY A 588 -10.76 -12.09 8.96
C GLY A 588 -10.99 -12.81 10.30
N ARG A 589 -11.83 -12.30 11.22
CA ARG A 589 -12.33 -13.06 12.37
C ARG A 589 -13.39 -14.10 11.98
N THR A 590 -14.09 -13.92 10.86
CA THR A 590 -14.96 -14.95 10.26
C THR A 590 -14.31 -15.57 9.01
N GLY A 591 -14.99 -16.50 8.31
CA GLY A 591 -14.51 -17.12 7.07
C GLY A 591 -13.30 -18.05 7.25
N ARG A 592 -13.10 -18.59 8.46
CA ARG A 592 -11.93 -19.40 8.85
C ARG A 592 -12.09 -20.89 8.51
N SER A 593 -10.95 -21.55 8.27
CA SER A 593 -10.85 -23.01 8.05
C SER A 593 -11.74 -23.53 6.90
N GLY A 594 -11.85 -22.76 5.81
CA GLY A 594 -12.62 -23.13 4.62
C GLY A 594 -14.14 -22.95 4.72
N ARG A 595 -14.65 -22.42 5.85
CA ARG A 595 -16.06 -22.04 5.99
C ARG A 595 -16.31 -20.65 5.42
N LYS A 596 -17.53 -20.41 4.93
CA LYS A 596 -18.00 -19.06 4.59
C LYS A 596 -18.29 -18.26 5.86
N GLY A 597 -18.20 -16.94 5.76
CA GLY A 597 -18.55 -15.98 6.80
C GLY A 597 -19.14 -14.72 6.20
N MET A 598 -19.76 -13.87 7.02
CA MET A 598 -20.30 -12.59 6.60
C MET A 598 -19.66 -11.44 7.38
N ALA A 599 -19.43 -10.31 6.72
CA ALA A 599 -18.97 -9.08 7.37
C ALA A 599 -19.82 -7.90 6.92
N THR A 600 -20.57 -7.28 7.83
CA THR A 600 -21.34 -6.05 7.55
C THR A 600 -20.62 -4.85 8.13
N THR A 601 -20.48 -3.77 7.36
CA THR A 601 -19.73 -2.57 7.79
C THR A 601 -20.55 -1.31 7.59
N PHE A 602 -20.68 -0.53 8.68
CA PHE A 602 -21.40 0.74 8.66
C PHE A 602 -20.46 1.89 8.32
N ILE A 603 -20.74 2.53 7.19
CA ILE A 603 -20.03 3.72 6.71
C ILE A 603 -20.93 4.94 6.92
N ASN A 604 -20.31 6.08 7.25
CA ASN A 604 -20.99 7.36 7.36
C ASN A 604 -20.12 8.46 6.71
N ARG A 605 -20.65 9.68 6.62
CA ARG A 605 -19.96 10.84 6.01
C ARG A 605 -18.67 11.29 6.73
N ARG A 606 -18.31 10.68 7.88
CA ARG A 606 -17.06 10.99 8.61
C ARG A 606 -15.91 10.04 8.25
N ALA A 607 -16.16 8.97 7.50
CA ALA A 607 -15.10 8.06 7.04
C ALA A 607 -14.14 8.77 6.08
N ASP A 608 -12.83 8.53 6.24
CA ASP A 608 -11.78 9.15 5.42
C ASP A 608 -11.88 8.68 3.96
N ILE A 609 -11.81 9.62 3.03
CA ILE A 609 -11.90 9.37 1.58
C ILE A 609 -10.80 8.40 1.12
N SER A 610 -9.59 8.47 1.69
CA SER A 610 -8.50 7.55 1.35
C SER A 610 -8.84 6.09 1.69
N VAL A 611 -9.38 5.86 2.89
CA VAL A 611 -9.81 4.53 3.35
C VAL A 611 -10.99 4.02 2.51
N LEU A 612 -11.88 4.89 2.05
CA LEU A 612 -12.99 4.53 1.16
C LEU A 612 -12.51 4.15 -0.26
N GLN A 613 -11.46 4.80 -0.78
CA GLN A 613 -10.82 4.41 -2.04
C GLN A 613 -10.12 3.05 -1.93
N ASP A 614 -9.40 2.82 -0.83
CA ASP A 614 -8.74 1.54 -0.56
C ASP A 614 -9.75 0.40 -0.38
N LEU A 615 -10.86 0.66 0.32
CA LEU A 615 -11.98 -0.26 0.46
C LEU A 615 -12.63 -0.57 -0.90
N ARG A 616 -12.86 0.43 -1.76
CA ARG A 616 -13.37 0.23 -3.12
C ARG A 616 -12.46 -0.70 -3.93
N ALA A 617 -11.15 -0.48 -3.88
CA ALA A 617 -10.18 -1.35 -4.57
C ALA A 617 -10.25 -2.79 -4.05
N LEU A 618 -10.31 -2.97 -2.73
CA LEU A 618 -10.39 -4.28 -2.09
C LEU A 618 -11.72 -5.03 -2.38
N LEU A 619 -12.86 -4.33 -2.46
CA LEU A 619 -14.14 -4.93 -2.84
C LEU A 619 -14.14 -5.39 -4.31
N LEU A 620 -13.57 -4.60 -5.22
CA LEU A 620 -13.40 -4.96 -6.62
C LEU A 620 -12.49 -6.19 -6.76
N GLU A 621 -11.37 -6.23 -6.03
CA GLU A 621 -10.45 -7.37 -6.05
C GLU A 621 -11.10 -8.65 -5.50
N ALA A 622 -11.88 -8.53 -4.42
CA ALA A 622 -12.59 -9.65 -3.81
C ALA A 622 -13.88 -10.06 -4.57
N GLY A 623 -14.18 -9.43 -5.71
CA GLY A 623 -15.37 -9.73 -6.52
C GLY A 623 -16.70 -9.48 -5.80
N GLN A 624 -16.74 -8.52 -4.87
CA GLN A 624 -17.91 -8.19 -4.07
C GLN A 624 -18.79 -7.13 -4.76
N GLU A 625 -20.06 -7.05 -4.39
CA GLU A 625 -20.94 -6.01 -4.91
C GLU A 625 -20.56 -4.63 -4.35
N LEU A 626 -20.23 -3.68 -5.23
CA LEU A 626 -19.99 -2.30 -4.82
C LEU A 626 -21.34 -1.58 -4.57
N PRO A 627 -21.55 -0.97 -3.39
CA PRO A 627 -22.64 -0.02 -3.17
C PRO A 627 -22.54 1.17 -4.12
N LEU A 628 -23.69 1.73 -4.52
CA LEU A 628 -23.76 2.86 -5.47
C LEU A 628 -22.85 4.03 -5.05
N PHE A 629 -22.88 4.42 -3.77
CA PHE A 629 -22.07 5.53 -3.25
C PHE A 629 -20.53 5.29 -3.32
N LEU A 630 -20.06 4.04 -3.42
CA LEU A 630 -18.64 3.73 -3.67
C LEU A 630 -18.31 3.68 -5.17
N ARG A 631 -19.29 3.49 -6.05
CA ARG A 631 -19.12 3.55 -7.51
C ARG A 631 -18.87 5.00 -7.97
N ASP A 632 -19.67 5.93 -7.44
CA ASP A 632 -19.66 7.34 -7.85
C ASP A 632 -18.40 8.12 -7.40
N MET A 633 -17.66 7.61 -6.40
CA MET A 633 -16.40 8.21 -5.94
C MET A 633 -15.17 7.88 -6.80
N GLY A 634 -15.32 7.08 -7.85
CA GLY A 634 -14.24 6.81 -8.81
C GLY A 634 -14.32 7.72 -10.02
N GLY A 635 -13.22 8.42 -10.33
CA GLY A 635 -13.09 9.11 -11.61
C GLY A 635 -13.16 8.16 -12.80
N PRO A 636 -13.46 8.68 -14.01
CA PRO A 636 -13.67 7.87 -15.22
C PRO A 636 -12.35 7.38 -15.83
N GLU A 637 -11.63 6.48 -15.16
CA GLU A 637 -10.34 5.96 -15.65
C GLU A 637 -9.96 4.55 -15.12
N LEU A 638 -10.93 3.69 -14.82
CA LEU A 638 -10.72 2.29 -14.41
C LEU A 638 -11.61 1.31 -15.18
N GLU A 639 -11.53 1.33 -16.51
CA GLU A 639 -12.08 0.27 -17.36
C GLU A 639 -11.06 -0.86 -17.59
N GLN A 640 -11.30 -1.97 -16.90
CA GLN A 640 -10.77 -3.34 -17.13
C GLN A 640 -9.24 -3.58 -17.01
N PRO A 641 -8.82 -4.73 -16.46
CA PRO A 641 -7.40 -5.07 -16.35
C PRO A 641 -6.88 -5.70 -17.64
N ASN A 642 -5.88 -5.09 -18.28
CA ASN A 642 -5.01 -5.82 -19.20
C ASN A 642 -4.10 -6.75 -18.40
N ASP A 643 -4.32 -8.06 -18.53
CA ASP A 643 -3.43 -9.10 -18.02
C ASP A 643 -2.08 -9.08 -18.75
N SER A 644 -1.07 -8.34 -18.26
CA SER A 644 0.38 -8.58 -18.51
C SER A 644 1.34 -7.47 -17.99
N ALA A 645 1.09 -6.86 -16.83
CA ALA A 645 2.09 -5.99 -16.18
C ALA A 645 2.13 -6.20 -14.66
N ASN A 646 3.35 -6.11 -14.09
CA ASN A 646 3.71 -6.51 -12.73
C ASN A 646 2.73 -6.07 -11.63
N ALA A 647 2.35 -7.01 -10.77
CA ALA A 647 1.36 -6.80 -9.71
C ALA A 647 1.86 -6.04 -8.46
N ASP A 648 3.17 -5.73 -8.37
CA ASP A 648 3.79 -5.14 -7.17
C ASP A 648 3.61 -3.62 -7.03
N ASP A 649 3.09 -2.92 -8.04
CA ASP A 649 3.13 -1.44 -8.13
C ASP A 649 1.76 -0.74 -7.94
N LYS A 650 0.79 -1.43 -7.30
CA LYS A 650 -0.55 -0.88 -6.98
C LYS A 650 -0.70 -0.54 -5.50
N GLY A 651 -0.03 0.52 -5.06
CA GLY A 651 -0.24 1.09 -3.73
C GLY A 651 0.69 2.24 -3.38
N CYS A 652 0.27 3.05 -2.41
CA CYS A 652 0.97 4.24 -1.97
C CYS A 652 2.22 3.90 -1.15
N ALA A 653 3.39 4.40 -1.56
CA ALA A 653 4.64 4.12 -0.86
C ALA A 653 4.71 4.66 0.58
N TYR A 654 3.93 5.69 0.91
CA TYR A 654 3.94 6.34 2.22
C TYR A 654 2.94 5.71 3.20
N CYS A 655 1.66 5.61 2.81
CA CYS A 655 0.60 5.12 3.69
C CYS A 655 0.10 3.70 3.38
N SER A 656 0.67 3.01 2.38
CA SER A 656 0.25 1.68 1.93
C SER A 656 -1.15 1.57 1.32
N GLY A 657 -1.89 2.67 1.17
CA GLY A 657 -3.22 2.69 0.55
C GLY A 657 -3.22 2.16 -0.88
N LEU A 658 -4.13 1.23 -1.17
CA LEU A 658 -4.26 0.50 -2.43
C LEU A 658 -4.83 1.35 -3.59
N GLY A 659 -5.48 2.48 -3.28
CA GLY A 659 -6.19 3.32 -4.25
C GLY A 659 -5.38 4.46 -4.89
N HIS A 660 -4.13 4.72 -4.47
CA HIS A 660 -3.35 5.87 -4.92
C HIS A 660 -1.82 5.66 -4.85
N ARG A 661 -1.03 6.51 -5.51
CA ARG A 661 0.46 6.54 -5.45
C ARG A 661 0.95 7.55 -4.41
N ILE A 662 2.23 7.46 -4.00
CA ILE A 662 2.83 8.38 -3.02
C ILE A 662 2.79 9.86 -3.45
N THR A 663 2.91 10.11 -4.75
CA THR A 663 2.80 11.45 -5.36
C THR A 663 1.45 12.13 -5.11
N ASN A 664 0.38 11.35 -4.95
CA ASN A 664 -0.98 11.81 -4.68
C ASN A 664 -1.47 11.32 -3.30
N CYS A 665 -0.59 11.21 -2.30
CA CYS A 665 -0.95 10.65 -1.01
C CYS A 665 -1.62 11.66 -0.07
N PRO A 666 -2.91 11.48 0.28
CA PRO A 666 -3.61 12.41 1.17
C PRO A 666 -3.02 12.43 2.59
N LYS A 667 -2.51 11.28 3.07
CA LYS A 667 -1.85 11.20 4.38
C LYS A 667 -0.49 11.94 4.37
N LEU A 668 0.28 11.88 3.28
CA LEU A 668 1.53 12.63 3.13
C LEU A 668 1.27 14.14 3.07
N GLU A 669 0.31 14.56 2.24
CA GLU A 669 -0.10 15.95 2.08
C GLU A 669 -0.62 16.56 3.40
N ASN A 670 -1.46 15.82 4.13
CA ASN A 670 -1.93 16.22 5.46
C ASN A 670 -0.80 16.36 6.49
N VAL A 671 0.21 15.48 6.46
CA VAL A 671 1.38 15.59 7.36
C VAL A 671 2.25 16.78 6.96
N GLN A 672 2.54 16.98 5.67
CA GLN A 672 3.28 18.15 5.19
C GLN A 672 2.56 19.46 5.54
N THR A 673 1.24 19.51 5.41
CA THR A 673 0.42 20.69 5.74
C THR A 673 0.40 20.95 7.25
N LYS A 674 0.31 19.91 8.09
CA LYS A 674 0.43 20.05 9.55
C LYS A 674 1.81 20.54 9.98
N THR A 675 2.89 20.02 9.39
CA THR A 675 4.27 20.45 9.67
C THR A 675 4.52 21.88 9.20
N ALA A 676 4.06 22.24 8.00
CA ALA A 676 4.10 23.61 7.49
C ALA A 676 3.29 24.58 8.37
N ALA A 677 2.12 24.18 8.87
CA ALA A 677 1.32 24.97 9.80
C ALA A 677 2.00 25.17 11.17
N TYR A 678 2.78 24.19 11.63
CA TYR A 678 3.61 24.33 12.84
C TYR A 678 4.79 25.30 12.61
N LEU A 679 5.48 25.19 11.48
CA LEU A 679 6.59 26.08 11.08
C LEU A 679 6.13 27.51 10.72
N SER A 680 4.84 27.73 10.49
CA SER A 680 4.27 29.04 10.10
C SER A 680 3.70 29.83 11.28
N ARG A 681 3.86 29.36 12.53
CA ARG A 681 3.55 30.16 13.72
C ARG A 681 4.73 31.08 14.03
N PRO A 682 4.55 32.42 14.09
CA PRO A 682 5.55 33.30 14.66
C PRO A 682 5.64 33.03 16.15
N ASP A 683 6.84 32.77 16.68
CA ASP A 683 7.08 32.73 18.12
C ASP A 683 6.75 34.09 18.74
N TYR A 684 5.78 34.10 19.64
CA TYR A 684 5.46 35.23 20.51
C TYR A 684 5.52 34.73 21.95
N GLY A 685 6.37 35.37 22.77
CA GLY A 685 6.42 35.14 24.21
C GLY A 685 7.58 34.30 24.72
N GLY A 686 8.81 34.72 24.43
CA GLY A 686 9.92 34.49 25.34
C GLY A 686 9.98 35.65 26.35
N GLU A 687 9.28 35.52 27.48
CA GLU A 687 9.51 36.34 28.68
C GLU A 687 9.96 35.45 29.84
N GLU A 688 10.80 36.01 30.69
CA GLU A 688 11.53 35.32 31.75
C GLU A 688 10.62 34.89 32.92
N ILE A 689 10.85 33.67 33.44
CA ILE A 689 11.03 33.30 34.87
C ILE A 689 11.32 31.79 34.97
#